data_AF-A0A1S8B0L5-F1
#
_entry.id   AF-A0A1S8B0L5-F1
#
_cell.length_a   1.000
_cell.length_b   1.000
_cell.length_c   1.000
_cell.angle_alpha   90.00
_cell.angle_beta   90.00
_cell.angle_gamma   90.00
#
_symmetry.space_group_name_H-M   'P 1'
#
loop_
_entity.id
_entity.type
_entity.pdbx_description
1 polymer ?
#
loop_
_entity_poly.entity_id
_entity_poly.type
_entity_poly.pdbx_seq_one_letter_code
_entity_poly.pdbx_strand_id
1 'polypeptide(L)'
;MNANLKSALVIGALVVVSSAIGAGVFVSTSSDVAVWVVLGGVPLFIVGGIALYVRSVVAGSGTSEQQYVRKRGRTVAQDFQETVRELNDLRERYPDWEFTADAQLESIAGDFRAQGVEFDLRSGAFDLNGVGDADVQAFEGLSAEIDRLEGDAEAEFRSFATAELDRIEDAIDRLEDVDLASRDAALERPAEDAAVPACRDDLEAGRTAATETIDEAIETVREMGRGGQRPDDADAIERELEAAADAADRHEYDTAVESVLEARDRLRDQFSGSFDAEREAVLTLVEAVEEAGVATHVDAAYLETVDEVEAAVTGMDSALDLSEVSRRRADLRRACLDMLAAMERDLEADVETLRRAELPPGYYAEPALLDDDVVDDLEEIDDFERFTDRWRDVAGRLADAVDTASTKAAVVDAYDDVADSIEAELESSGEVRADDLPVRNADEFLGLYYRRNEGVEFDPAVPVLRRGDVETYDLTVEVAYERGGAKRTATLSLSGAGYDETATVETRVAGTASFADVPAGDHTLEAEPGDDAFGPIERSVRVDGDATVDVEFTEQSLRERVCSDTDADMHEHLSELRPRLEELFEDEGHVSTAMDLPVRASHAPCLLAVWAEADGYDATETDDGDVVVFDRDRLERELTNVVRYNLEPGERLSFDDLERNFLTAPVPRSVIRAVIADVGEEHSVTTSGDAIELE
;
A
#
# COMPACT_ATOMS: atom_id res chain seq x y z
N MET A 1 64.40 -32.15 -16.49
CA MET A 1 65.36 -31.68 -17.53
C MET A 1 65.80 -32.90 -18.33
N ASN A 2 65.24 -33.04 -19.53
CA ASN A 2 64.84 -34.33 -20.10
C ASN A 2 65.93 -35.05 -20.90
N ALA A 3 66.12 -36.35 -20.61
CA ALA A 3 66.86 -37.29 -21.45
C ALA A 3 66.31 -37.33 -22.89
N ASN A 4 65.02 -37.03 -23.08
CA ASN A 4 64.36 -36.93 -24.38
C ASN A 4 64.84 -35.76 -25.24
N LEU A 5 65.33 -34.65 -24.66
CA LEU A 5 65.89 -33.53 -25.46
C LEU A 5 67.27 -33.89 -26.04
N LYS A 6 68.03 -34.73 -25.33
CA LYS A 6 69.37 -35.18 -25.75
C LYS A 6 69.28 -36.23 -26.87
N SER A 7 68.30 -37.14 -26.80
CA SER A 7 68.04 -38.14 -27.84
C SER A 7 67.46 -37.51 -29.11
N ALA A 8 66.55 -36.54 -28.98
CA ALA A 8 65.99 -35.81 -30.13
C ALA A 8 67.03 -34.94 -30.84
N LEU A 9 67.96 -34.29 -30.12
CA LEU A 9 69.06 -33.52 -30.72
C LEU A 9 70.08 -34.41 -31.46
N VAL A 10 70.34 -35.62 -30.96
CA VAL A 10 71.27 -36.57 -31.60
C VAL A 10 70.69 -37.15 -32.88
N ILE A 11 69.38 -37.46 -32.90
CA ILE A 11 68.70 -37.94 -34.11
C ILE A 11 68.53 -36.80 -35.14
N GLY A 12 68.17 -35.59 -34.68
CA GLY A 12 68.05 -34.41 -35.54
C GLY A 12 69.38 -33.98 -36.18
N ALA A 13 70.50 -34.05 -35.45
CA ALA A 13 71.83 -33.74 -35.98
C ALA A 13 72.29 -34.77 -37.04
N LEU A 14 71.90 -36.03 -36.91
CA LEU A 14 72.28 -37.12 -37.83
C LEU A 14 71.52 -37.00 -39.17
N VAL A 15 70.27 -36.55 -39.14
CA VAL A 15 69.48 -36.25 -40.35
C VAL A 15 70.09 -35.07 -41.12
N VAL A 16 70.47 -33.98 -40.44
CA VAL A 16 71.06 -32.79 -41.10
C VAL A 16 72.42 -33.09 -41.74
N VAL A 17 73.27 -33.89 -41.10
CA VAL A 17 74.56 -34.32 -41.66
C VAL A 17 74.36 -35.25 -42.87
N SER A 18 73.37 -36.14 -42.83
CA SER A 18 73.05 -37.02 -43.97
C SER A 18 72.54 -36.24 -45.19
N SER A 19 71.72 -35.19 -44.96
CA SER A 19 71.24 -34.32 -46.03
C SER A 19 72.34 -33.45 -46.64
N ALA A 20 73.32 -33.00 -45.84
CA ALA A 20 74.48 -32.24 -46.33
C ALA A 20 75.44 -33.09 -47.19
N ILE A 21 75.64 -34.36 -46.84
CA ILE A 21 76.45 -35.31 -47.62
C ILE A 21 75.73 -35.68 -48.93
N GLY A 22 74.41 -35.86 -48.89
CA GLY A 22 73.60 -36.07 -50.10
C GLY A 22 73.63 -34.88 -51.07
N ALA A 23 73.53 -33.66 -50.56
CA ALA A 23 73.61 -32.45 -51.36
C ALA A 23 75.00 -32.22 -51.99
N GLY A 24 76.08 -32.54 -51.26
CA GLY A 24 77.46 -32.41 -51.75
C GLY A 24 77.80 -33.38 -52.89
N VAL A 25 77.25 -34.60 -52.86
CA VAL A 25 77.48 -35.62 -53.91
C VAL A 25 76.65 -35.33 -55.18
N PHE A 26 75.49 -34.68 -55.05
CA PHE A 26 74.63 -34.33 -56.17
C PHE A 26 75.20 -33.21 -57.07
N VAL A 27 76.06 -32.33 -56.52
CA VAL A 27 76.67 -31.22 -57.28
C VAL A 27 77.89 -31.68 -58.10
N SER A 28 78.47 -32.85 -57.83
CA SER A 28 79.79 -33.25 -58.36
C SER A 28 79.81 -34.30 -59.48
N THR A 29 78.70 -34.99 -59.81
CA THR A 29 78.80 -36.15 -60.73
C THR A 29 77.54 -36.45 -61.54
N SER A 30 77.71 -36.85 -62.80
CA SER A 30 76.67 -37.14 -63.79
C SER A 30 75.80 -38.36 -63.47
N SER A 31 74.62 -38.38 -64.07
CA SER A 31 73.34 -38.90 -63.56
C SER A 31 73.11 -40.41 -63.50
N ASP A 32 74.13 -41.28 -63.48
CA ASP A 32 73.92 -42.74 -63.37
C ASP A 32 74.54 -43.40 -62.14
N VAL A 33 75.34 -42.67 -61.34
CA VAL A 33 75.96 -43.20 -60.10
C VAL A 33 75.15 -42.85 -58.84
N ALA A 34 74.29 -41.83 -58.90
CA ALA A 34 73.53 -41.35 -57.75
C ALA A 34 72.48 -42.34 -57.22
N VAL A 35 71.88 -43.16 -58.10
CA VAL A 35 70.83 -44.12 -57.71
C VAL A 35 71.40 -45.27 -56.87
N TRP A 36 72.59 -45.78 -57.19
CA TRP A 36 73.23 -46.85 -56.42
C TRP A 36 73.73 -46.39 -55.04
N VAL A 37 74.10 -45.12 -54.89
CA VAL A 37 74.54 -44.56 -53.60
C VAL A 37 73.35 -44.28 -52.68
N VAL A 38 72.17 -43.92 -53.21
CA VAL A 38 70.96 -43.73 -52.39
C VAL A 38 70.28 -45.06 -52.04
N LEU A 39 70.18 -46.01 -52.98
CA LEU A 39 69.50 -47.29 -52.74
C LEU A 39 70.38 -48.30 -51.97
N GLY A 40 71.71 -48.25 -52.14
CA GLY A 40 72.64 -49.14 -51.47
C GLY A 40 73.48 -48.47 -50.38
N GLY A 41 73.89 -47.21 -50.59
CA GLY A 41 74.85 -46.52 -49.73
C GLY A 41 74.24 -45.96 -48.44
N VAL A 42 73.03 -45.38 -48.48
CA VAL A 42 72.37 -44.83 -47.28
C VAL A 42 71.98 -45.93 -46.27
N PRO A 43 71.40 -47.08 -46.68
CA PRO A 43 71.18 -48.20 -45.77
C PRO A 43 72.49 -48.76 -45.20
N LEU A 44 73.56 -48.87 -46.00
CA LEU A 44 74.87 -49.33 -45.52
C LEU A 44 75.58 -48.32 -44.61
N PHE A 45 75.35 -47.01 -44.77
CA PHE A 45 75.85 -45.98 -43.87
C PHE A 45 75.05 -45.89 -42.58
N ILE A 46 73.74 -46.15 -42.62
CA ILE A 46 72.90 -46.23 -41.42
C ILE A 46 73.21 -47.53 -40.67
N VAL A 47 73.27 -48.68 -41.34
CA VAL A 47 73.64 -49.96 -40.72
C VAL A 47 75.11 -49.96 -40.28
N GLY A 48 76.03 -49.39 -41.06
CA GLY A 48 77.45 -49.24 -40.71
C GLY A 48 77.70 -48.17 -39.65
N GLY A 49 76.92 -47.10 -39.64
CA GLY A 49 76.93 -46.03 -38.64
C GLY A 49 76.33 -46.48 -37.31
N ILE A 50 75.24 -47.26 -37.33
CA ILE A 50 74.68 -47.94 -36.15
C ILE A 50 75.65 -49.03 -35.67
N ALA A 51 76.27 -49.81 -36.56
CA ALA A 51 77.28 -50.81 -36.17
C ALA A 51 78.56 -50.19 -35.58
N LEU A 52 79.01 -49.02 -36.07
CA LEU A 52 80.15 -48.29 -35.50
C LEU A 52 79.78 -47.50 -34.24
N TYR A 53 78.56 -46.99 -34.13
CA TYR A 53 78.04 -46.37 -32.90
C TYR A 53 77.84 -47.41 -31.79
N VAL A 54 77.25 -48.56 -32.11
CA VAL A 54 77.14 -49.71 -31.20
C VAL A 54 78.53 -50.24 -30.86
N ARG A 55 79.47 -50.37 -31.81
CA ARG A 55 80.85 -50.80 -31.51
C ARG A 55 81.67 -49.77 -30.71
N SER A 56 81.37 -48.47 -30.84
CA SER A 56 82.00 -47.39 -30.07
C SER A 56 81.42 -47.29 -28.65
N VAL A 57 80.10 -47.42 -28.51
CA VAL A 57 79.40 -47.40 -27.21
C VAL A 57 79.63 -48.70 -26.43
N VAL A 58 79.73 -49.85 -27.11
CA VAL A 58 80.08 -51.15 -26.50
C VAL A 58 81.58 -51.27 -26.21
N ALA A 59 82.47 -50.58 -26.92
CA ALA A 59 83.89 -50.52 -26.57
C ALA A 59 84.23 -49.45 -25.51
N GLY A 60 83.32 -48.51 -25.23
CA GLY A 60 83.51 -47.44 -24.25
C GLY A 60 83.12 -47.80 -22.80
N SER A 61 82.43 -48.93 -22.56
CA SER A 61 82.10 -49.41 -21.22
C SER A 61 82.07 -50.94 -21.19
N GLY A 62 83.15 -51.55 -20.69
CA GLY A 62 83.35 -53.01 -20.72
C GLY A 62 82.32 -53.80 -19.90
N THR A 63 81.24 -54.25 -20.54
CA THR A 63 80.18 -55.06 -19.93
C THR A 63 79.91 -56.28 -20.82
N SER A 64 80.02 -57.50 -20.30
CA SER A 64 79.77 -58.75 -21.06
C SER A 64 78.26 -58.99 -21.26
N GLU A 65 77.85 -59.70 -22.31
CA GLU A 65 76.45 -60.05 -22.62
C GLU A 65 75.69 -60.64 -21.41
N GLN A 66 76.33 -61.51 -20.63
CA GLN A 66 75.78 -62.07 -19.37
C GLN A 66 75.53 -61.02 -18.26
N GLN A 67 76.33 -59.95 -18.21
CA GLN A 67 76.13 -58.86 -17.26
C GLN A 67 74.97 -57.96 -17.69
N TYR A 68 74.74 -57.83 -19.01
CA TYR A 68 73.59 -57.11 -19.54
C TYR A 68 72.28 -57.87 -19.26
N VAL A 69 72.21 -59.17 -19.54
CA VAL A 69 71.03 -60.02 -19.23
C VAL A 69 70.71 -59.98 -17.74
N ARG A 70 71.72 -60.17 -16.88
CA ARG A 70 71.52 -60.11 -15.42
C ARG A 70 71.04 -58.74 -14.93
N LYS A 71 71.51 -57.65 -15.54
CA LYS A 71 71.04 -56.30 -15.21
C LYS A 71 69.60 -56.08 -15.66
N ARG A 72 69.26 -56.48 -16.88
CA ARG A 72 67.89 -56.37 -17.42
C ARG A 72 66.90 -57.23 -16.64
N GLY A 73 67.21 -58.51 -16.40
CA GLY A 73 66.38 -59.40 -15.60
C GLY A 73 66.20 -58.92 -14.18
N ARG A 74 67.23 -58.29 -13.56
CA ARG A 74 67.07 -57.62 -12.27
C ARG A 74 66.11 -56.42 -12.34
N THR A 75 66.22 -55.55 -13.35
CA THR A 75 65.32 -54.40 -13.50
C THR A 75 63.88 -54.86 -13.67
N VAL A 76 63.60 -55.75 -14.62
CA VAL A 76 62.23 -56.24 -14.87
C VAL A 76 61.68 -56.99 -13.65
N ALA A 77 62.53 -57.69 -12.88
CA ALA A 77 62.13 -58.31 -11.62
C ALA A 77 61.88 -57.30 -10.48
N GLN A 78 62.57 -56.15 -10.48
CA GLN A 78 62.29 -55.06 -9.55
C GLN A 78 60.95 -54.41 -9.87
N ASP A 79 60.67 -54.18 -11.16
CA ASP A 79 59.40 -53.63 -11.64
C ASP A 79 58.24 -54.53 -11.17
N PHE A 80 58.30 -55.85 -11.43
CA PHE A 80 57.28 -56.80 -10.93
C PHE A 80 57.17 -56.86 -9.41
N GLN A 81 58.28 -56.72 -8.68
CA GLN A 81 58.27 -56.66 -7.22
C GLN A 81 57.55 -55.40 -6.72
N GLU A 82 57.72 -54.27 -7.38
CA GLU A 82 57.03 -53.01 -7.07
C GLU A 82 55.53 -53.18 -7.30
N THR A 83 55.12 -53.72 -8.45
CA THR A 83 53.71 -54.04 -8.74
C THR A 83 53.09 -54.96 -7.68
N VAL A 84 53.74 -56.07 -7.33
CA VAL A 84 53.22 -57.03 -6.34
C VAL A 84 53.08 -56.40 -4.94
N ARG A 85 54.02 -55.53 -4.56
CA ARG A 85 53.94 -54.82 -3.27
C ARG A 85 52.80 -53.82 -3.25
N GLU A 86 52.60 -53.08 -4.34
CA GLU A 86 51.49 -52.14 -4.47
C GLU A 86 50.14 -52.86 -4.41
N LEU A 87 49.98 -53.98 -5.13
CA LEU A 87 48.76 -54.79 -5.08
C LEU A 87 48.48 -55.33 -3.67
N ASN A 88 49.51 -55.78 -2.95
CA ASN A 88 49.34 -56.27 -1.57
C ASN A 88 48.99 -55.13 -0.59
N ASP A 89 49.57 -53.94 -0.74
CA ASP A 89 49.22 -52.74 0.04
C ASP A 89 47.76 -52.33 -0.18
N LEU A 90 47.31 -52.34 -1.45
CA LEU A 90 45.92 -52.06 -1.80
C LEU A 90 44.95 -53.08 -1.19
N ARG A 91 45.27 -54.38 -1.23
CA ARG A 91 44.44 -55.43 -0.63
C ARG A 91 44.36 -55.32 0.90
N GLU A 92 45.44 -54.88 1.54
CA GLU A 92 45.45 -54.69 3.00
C GLU A 92 44.64 -53.46 3.42
N ARG A 93 44.74 -52.36 2.65
CA ARG A 93 44.06 -51.09 2.95
C ARG A 93 42.59 -51.07 2.51
N TYR A 94 42.24 -51.82 1.46
CA TYR A 94 40.90 -51.90 0.88
C TYR A 94 40.46 -53.36 0.79
N PRO A 95 39.96 -53.95 1.90
CA PRO A 95 39.61 -55.37 1.95
C PRO A 95 38.45 -55.75 1.02
N ASP A 96 37.60 -54.79 0.65
CA ASP A 96 36.48 -54.99 -0.28
C ASP A 96 36.90 -54.94 -1.76
N TRP A 97 38.15 -54.58 -2.05
CA TRP A 97 38.68 -54.60 -3.40
C TRP A 97 39.25 -55.99 -3.75
N GLU A 98 38.52 -56.72 -4.61
CA GLU A 98 38.95 -58.01 -5.14
C GLU A 98 39.62 -57.85 -6.52
N PHE A 99 40.95 -57.92 -6.57
CA PHE A 99 41.71 -57.90 -7.83
C PHE A 99 41.61 -59.25 -8.56
N THR A 100 41.11 -59.26 -9.79
CA THR A 100 40.71 -60.49 -10.48
C THR A 100 41.85 -61.29 -11.13
N ALA A 101 43.08 -60.74 -11.16
CA ALA A 101 44.19 -61.30 -11.93
C ALA A 101 45.23 -62.12 -11.13
N ASP A 102 44.83 -62.78 -10.04
CA ASP A 102 45.73 -63.70 -9.29
C ASP A 102 46.39 -64.76 -10.19
N ALA A 103 45.64 -65.27 -11.17
CA ALA A 103 46.17 -66.23 -12.14
C ALA A 103 47.25 -65.62 -13.06
N GLN A 104 47.17 -64.32 -13.36
CA GLN A 104 48.16 -63.59 -14.16
C GLN A 104 49.43 -63.32 -13.34
N LEU A 105 49.30 -62.98 -12.05
CA LEU A 105 50.42 -62.89 -11.12
C LEU A 105 51.19 -64.21 -11.01
N GLU A 106 50.47 -65.33 -10.89
CA GLU A 106 51.07 -66.66 -10.87
C GLU A 106 51.75 -67.03 -12.20
N SER A 107 51.16 -66.62 -13.33
CA SER A 107 51.72 -66.82 -14.68
C SER A 107 53.04 -66.07 -14.86
N ILE A 108 53.07 -64.77 -14.57
CA ILE A 108 54.27 -63.92 -14.66
C ILE A 108 55.37 -64.45 -13.75
N ALA A 109 55.05 -64.83 -12.50
CA ALA A 109 56.00 -65.44 -11.58
C ALA A 109 56.52 -66.82 -12.07
N GLY A 110 55.68 -67.58 -12.77
CA GLY A 110 56.05 -68.82 -13.45
C GLY A 110 57.07 -68.59 -14.57
N ASP A 111 56.85 -67.55 -15.39
CA ASP A 111 57.73 -67.19 -16.50
C ASP A 111 59.07 -66.59 -16.01
N PHE A 112 59.07 -65.81 -14.94
CA PHE A 112 60.29 -65.41 -14.24
C PHE A 112 61.09 -66.63 -13.72
N ARG A 113 60.40 -67.64 -13.16
CA ARG A 113 61.04 -68.87 -12.69
C ARG A 113 61.71 -69.63 -13.84
N ALA A 114 61.08 -69.67 -15.01
CA ALA A 114 61.67 -70.27 -16.22
C ALA A 114 62.96 -69.56 -16.69
N GLN A 115 63.13 -68.29 -16.35
CA GLN A 115 64.35 -67.49 -16.64
C GLN A 115 65.35 -67.42 -15.47
N GLY A 116 65.14 -68.20 -14.40
CA GLY A 116 66.05 -68.26 -13.25
C GLY A 116 65.84 -67.16 -12.20
N VAL A 117 64.62 -66.62 -12.09
CA VAL A 117 64.22 -65.68 -11.03
C VAL A 117 63.05 -66.27 -10.24
N GLU A 118 63.22 -66.48 -8.93
CA GLU A 118 62.16 -67.00 -8.07
C GLU A 118 61.49 -65.86 -7.30
N PHE A 119 60.16 -65.85 -7.24
CA PHE A 119 59.35 -64.83 -6.57
C PHE A 119 58.47 -65.41 -5.46
N ASP A 120 58.36 -64.68 -4.36
CA ASP A 120 57.32 -64.86 -3.33
C ASP A 120 56.25 -63.78 -3.51
N LEU A 121 55.08 -64.18 -4.03
CA LEU A 121 53.97 -63.27 -4.31
C LEU A 121 53.34 -62.64 -3.07
N ARG A 122 53.55 -63.21 -1.86
CA ARG A 122 53.01 -62.64 -0.62
C ARG A 122 53.86 -61.50 -0.07
N SER A 123 55.18 -61.61 -0.20
CA SER A 123 56.13 -60.61 0.31
C SER A 123 56.68 -59.69 -0.79
N GLY A 124 56.46 -60.05 -2.06
CA GLY A 124 57.08 -59.42 -3.24
C GLY A 124 58.58 -59.66 -3.33
N ALA A 125 59.19 -60.50 -2.49
CA ALA A 125 60.63 -60.76 -2.51
C ALA A 125 61.03 -61.62 -3.73
N PHE A 126 62.25 -61.42 -4.26
CA PHE A 126 62.77 -62.22 -5.37
C PHE A 126 64.26 -62.56 -5.23
N ASP A 127 64.64 -63.69 -5.81
CA ASP A 127 66.01 -64.22 -5.84
C ASP A 127 66.47 -64.53 -7.27
N LEU A 128 67.69 -64.09 -7.62
CA LEU A 128 68.29 -64.27 -8.95
C LEU A 128 69.23 -65.49 -8.98
N ASN A 129 68.66 -66.67 -9.20
CA ASN A 129 69.39 -67.94 -9.26
C ASN A 129 69.44 -68.47 -10.70
N GLY A 130 70.53 -68.23 -11.43
CA GLY A 130 70.77 -68.88 -12.73
C GLY A 130 70.49 -68.04 -13.99
N VAL A 131 70.31 -66.72 -13.86
CA VAL A 131 70.03 -65.75 -14.97
C VAL A 131 71.11 -65.67 -16.06
N GLY A 132 72.21 -66.42 -15.96
CA GLY A 132 73.34 -66.37 -16.89
C GLY A 132 73.06 -66.89 -18.30
N ASP A 133 72.06 -67.76 -18.45
CA ASP A 133 71.64 -68.40 -19.72
C ASP A 133 70.25 -67.94 -20.19
N ALA A 134 69.69 -66.89 -19.57
CA ALA A 134 68.34 -66.40 -19.86
C ALA A 134 68.26 -65.60 -21.17
N ASP A 135 67.08 -65.61 -21.81
CA ASP A 135 66.83 -64.86 -23.03
C ASP A 135 66.41 -63.42 -22.73
N VAL A 136 67.11 -62.44 -23.30
CA VAL A 136 66.77 -61.01 -23.17
C VAL A 136 65.38 -60.72 -23.72
N GLN A 137 64.96 -61.41 -24.80
CA GLN A 137 63.63 -61.23 -25.40
C GLN A 137 62.51 -61.71 -24.46
N ALA A 138 62.77 -62.72 -23.62
CA ALA A 138 61.82 -63.18 -22.61
C ALA A 138 61.57 -62.10 -21.54
N PHE A 139 62.63 -61.37 -21.13
CA PHE A 139 62.47 -60.23 -20.21
C PHE A 139 61.77 -59.03 -20.85
N GLU A 140 61.85 -58.82 -22.16
CA GLU A 140 61.04 -57.81 -22.87
C GLU A 140 59.56 -58.22 -22.91
N GLY A 141 59.27 -59.50 -23.13
CA GLY A 141 57.92 -60.06 -23.02
C GLY A 141 57.33 -59.89 -21.62
N LEU A 142 58.09 -60.25 -20.58
CA LEU A 142 57.72 -60.08 -19.18
C LEU A 142 57.48 -58.61 -18.81
N SER A 143 58.35 -57.69 -19.26
CA SER A 143 58.16 -56.25 -19.07
C SER A 143 56.80 -55.79 -19.63
N ALA A 144 56.47 -56.20 -20.86
CA ALA A 144 55.19 -55.85 -21.48
C ALA A 144 53.97 -56.54 -20.83
N GLU A 145 54.16 -57.65 -20.10
CA GLU A 145 53.10 -58.32 -19.35
C GLU A 145 52.89 -57.70 -17.98
N ILE A 146 53.96 -57.23 -17.33
CA ILE A 146 53.92 -56.40 -16.11
C ILE A 146 53.23 -55.07 -16.42
N ASP A 147 53.61 -54.37 -17.50
CA ASP A 147 52.97 -53.11 -17.90
C ASP A 147 51.45 -53.28 -18.13
N ARG A 148 51.02 -54.45 -18.65
CA ARG A 148 49.59 -54.77 -18.81
C ARG A 148 48.92 -55.05 -17.49
N LEU A 149 49.57 -55.84 -16.62
CA LEU A 149 49.07 -56.12 -15.27
C LEU A 149 48.89 -54.83 -14.46
N GLU A 150 49.86 -53.91 -14.52
CA GLU A 150 49.77 -52.58 -13.90
C GLU A 150 48.58 -51.80 -14.45
N GLY A 151 48.40 -51.77 -15.78
CA GLY A 151 47.24 -51.13 -16.40
C GLY A 151 45.90 -51.76 -16.02
N ASP A 152 45.83 -53.09 -15.92
CA ASP A 152 44.62 -53.82 -15.49
C ASP A 152 44.31 -53.53 -14.01
N ALA A 153 45.33 -53.51 -13.15
CA ALA A 153 45.21 -53.16 -11.74
C ALA A 153 44.76 -51.71 -11.53
N GLU A 154 45.34 -50.76 -12.27
CA GLU A 154 44.92 -49.36 -12.27
C GLU A 154 43.45 -49.22 -12.71
N ALA A 155 43.04 -49.90 -13.79
CA ALA A 155 41.68 -49.83 -14.28
C ALA A 155 40.66 -50.45 -13.31
N GLU A 156 40.97 -51.62 -12.73
CA GLU A 156 40.11 -52.27 -11.72
C GLU A 156 40.02 -51.44 -10.44
N PHE A 157 41.14 -50.93 -9.93
CA PHE A 157 41.14 -50.09 -8.72
C PHE A 157 40.42 -48.76 -8.95
N ARG A 158 40.58 -48.14 -10.12
CA ARG A 158 39.82 -46.93 -10.49
C ARG A 158 38.32 -47.21 -10.50
N SER A 159 37.89 -48.32 -11.11
CA SER A 159 36.48 -48.71 -11.12
C SER A 159 35.93 -48.96 -9.72
N PHE A 160 36.73 -49.57 -8.83
CA PHE A 160 36.38 -49.73 -7.43
C PHE A 160 36.25 -48.38 -6.72
N ALA A 161 37.25 -47.51 -6.83
CA ALA A 161 37.24 -46.19 -6.21
C ALA A 161 36.05 -45.33 -6.67
N THR A 162 35.73 -45.33 -7.97
CA THR A 162 34.54 -44.65 -8.49
C THR A 162 33.25 -45.22 -7.91
N ALA A 163 33.10 -46.55 -7.87
CA ALA A 163 31.89 -47.17 -7.32
C ALA A 163 31.72 -46.93 -5.81
N GLU A 164 32.82 -46.89 -5.05
CA GLU A 164 32.79 -46.51 -3.63
C GLU A 164 32.41 -45.04 -3.46
N LEU A 165 33.00 -44.13 -4.23
CA LEU A 165 32.66 -42.70 -4.20
C LEU A 165 31.21 -42.43 -4.58
N ASP A 166 30.65 -43.14 -5.57
CA ASP A 166 29.24 -43.02 -5.94
C ASP A 166 28.33 -43.51 -4.79
N ARG A 167 28.68 -44.60 -4.09
CA ARG A 167 27.91 -45.04 -2.90
C ARG A 167 28.01 -44.03 -1.75
N ILE A 168 29.19 -43.46 -1.54
CA ILE A 168 29.38 -42.41 -0.52
C ILE A 168 28.51 -41.20 -0.86
N GLU A 169 28.51 -40.77 -2.12
CA GLU A 169 27.69 -39.65 -2.61
C GLU A 169 26.19 -39.94 -2.42
N ASP A 170 25.71 -41.12 -2.83
CA ASP A 170 24.31 -41.52 -2.63
C ASP A 170 23.92 -41.54 -1.14
N ALA A 171 24.84 -41.95 -0.25
CA ALA A 171 24.59 -41.98 1.19
C ALA A 171 24.47 -40.57 1.78
N ILE A 172 25.40 -39.65 1.45
CA ILE A 172 25.36 -38.28 1.96
C ILE A 172 24.21 -37.47 1.35
N ASP A 173 23.85 -37.69 0.09
CA ASP A 173 22.72 -37.01 -0.57
C ASP A 173 21.40 -37.24 0.20
N ARG A 174 21.23 -38.41 0.82
CA ARG A 174 20.06 -38.71 1.67
C ARG A 174 19.99 -37.84 2.94
N LEU A 175 21.10 -37.31 3.42
CA LEU A 175 21.14 -36.36 4.54
C LEU A 175 20.85 -34.92 4.06
N GLU A 176 21.28 -34.58 2.84
CA GLU A 176 20.99 -33.28 2.21
C GLU A 176 19.52 -33.15 1.84
N ASP A 177 18.91 -34.21 1.30
CA ASP A 177 17.48 -34.28 0.92
C ASP A 177 16.51 -33.93 2.07
N VAL A 178 17.02 -33.95 3.30
CA VAL A 178 16.27 -33.74 4.53
C VAL A 178 16.89 -32.66 5.41
N ASP A 179 17.75 -31.84 4.82
CA ASP A 179 18.37 -30.65 5.41
C ASP A 179 19.12 -30.92 6.73
N LEU A 180 19.71 -32.10 6.90
CA LEU A 180 20.51 -32.43 8.10
C LEU A 180 21.97 -31.99 7.99
N ALA A 181 22.49 -31.93 6.76
CA ALA A 181 23.82 -31.45 6.46
C ALA A 181 23.83 -30.85 5.05
N SER A 182 24.85 -30.03 4.76
CA SER A 182 25.03 -29.46 3.43
C SER A 182 26.48 -29.54 2.99
N ARG A 183 26.73 -29.97 1.75
CA ARG A 183 28.07 -29.95 1.15
C ARG A 183 28.28 -28.72 0.29
N ASP A 184 29.45 -28.10 0.46
CA ASP A 184 29.89 -26.98 -0.37
C ASP A 184 30.21 -27.40 -1.81
N ALA A 185 30.56 -28.68 -2.02
CA ALA A 185 30.97 -29.20 -3.32
C ALA A 185 30.68 -30.71 -3.47
N ALA A 186 30.48 -31.14 -4.71
CA ALA A 186 30.37 -32.55 -5.06
C ALA A 186 31.71 -33.28 -4.89
N LEU A 187 31.65 -34.59 -4.67
CA LEU A 187 32.86 -35.40 -4.51
C LEU A 187 33.66 -35.46 -5.81
N GLU A 188 34.99 -35.30 -5.70
CA GLU A 188 35.89 -35.41 -6.83
C GLU A 188 35.98 -36.87 -7.30
N ARG A 189 35.83 -37.09 -8.61
CA ARG A 189 35.93 -38.42 -9.23
C ARG A 189 37.30 -38.61 -9.87
N PRO A 190 37.89 -39.81 -9.76
CA PRO A 190 39.13 -40.13 -10.47
C PRO A 190 39.01 -39.91 -11.99
N ALA A 191 40.02 -39.27 -12.57
CA ALA A 191 40.10 -39.09 -14.03
C ALA A 191 40.18 -40.44 -14.77
N GLU A 192 39.73 -40.49 -16.03
CA GLU A 192 39.71 -41.73 -16.83
C GLU A 192 41.09 -42.40 -16.99
N ASP A 193 42.18 -41.63 -16.87
CA ASP A 193 43.56 -42.07 -16.95
C ASP A 193 44.32 -41.94 -15.60
N ALA A 194 43.60 -41.78 -14.48
CA ALA A 194 44.20 -41.64 -13.16
C ALA A 194 44.94 -42.92 -12.74
N ALA A 195 46.18 -42.76 -12.26
CA ALA A 195 46.96 -43.83 -11.64
C ALA A 195 46.42 -44.17 -10.24
N VAL A 196 46.83 -45.32 -9.69
CA VAL A 196 46.41 -45.79 -8.35
C VAL A 196 46.56 -44.72 -7.25
N PRO A 197 47.70 -44.00 -7.11
CA PRO A 197 47.85 -43.00 -6.05
C PRO A 197 46.80 -41.89 -6.11
N ALA A 198 46.47 -41.39 -7.30
CA ALA A 198 45.43 -40.36 -7.47
C ALA A 198 44.04 -40.91 -7.10
N CYS A 199 43.73 -42.14 -7.53
CA CYS A 199 42.46 -42.79 -7.16
C CYS A 199 42.33 -42.99 -5.64
N ARG A 200 43.45 -43.27 -4.94
CA ARG A 200 43.48 -43.38 -3.48
C ARG A 200 43.24 -42.05 -2.80
N ASP A 201 43.92 -41.00 -3.28
CA ASP A 201 43.79 -39.64 -2.74
C ASP A 201 42.32 -39.18 -2.87
N ASP A 202 41.69 -39.39 -4.03
CA ASP A 202 40.29 -39.04 -4.28
C ASP A 202 39.33 -39.83 -3.36
N LEU A 203 39.54 -41.14 -3.21
CA LEU A 203 38.72 -41.98 -2.34
C LEU A 203 38.88 -41.60 -0.85
N GLU A 204 40.09 -41.32 -0.38
CA GLU A 204 40.35 -40.90 1.00
C GLU A 204 39.79 -39.50 1.28
N ALA A 205 39.85 -38.60 0.32
CA ALA A 205 39.19 -37.30 0.39
C ALA A 205 37.67 -37.45 0.49
N GLY A 206 37.06 -38.31 -0.33
CA GLY A 206 35.62 -38.58 -0.28
C GLY A 206 35.17 -39.22 1.05
N ARG A 207 35.95 -40.15 1.58
CA ARG A 207 35.71 -40.74 2.91
C ARG A 207 35.78 -39.71 4.04
N THR A 208 36.76 -38.81 3.96
CA THR A 208 36.91 -37.71 4.93
C THR A 208 35.70 -36.78 4.87
N ALA A 209 35.33 -36.33 3.67
CA ALA A 209 34.17 -35.46 3.47
C ALA A 209 32.88 -36.10 4.01
N ALA A 210 32.65 -37.39 3.71
CA ALA A 210 31.47 -38.09 4.19
C ALA A 210 31.41 -38.23 5.72
N THR A 211 32.55 -38.49 6.36
CA THR A 211 32.64 -38.54 7.82
C THR A 211 32.31 -37.17 8.42
N GLU A 212 32.87 -36.09 7.87
CA GLU A 212 32.58 -34.72 8.31
C GLU A 212 31.10 -34.35 8.12
N THR A 213 30.49 -34.73 6.98
CA THR A 213 29.05 -34.51 6.71
C THR A 213 28.15 -35.30 7.68
N ILE A 214 28.52 -36.53 8.04
CA ILE A 214 27.77 -37.33 9.02
C ILE A 214 27.92 -36.73 10.42
N ASP A 215 29.11 -36.29 10.81
CA ASP A 215 29.35 -35.62 12.10
C ASP A 215 28.52 -34.33 12.21
N GLU A 216 28.44 -33.54 11.14
CA GLU A 216 27.55 -32.37 11.04
C GLU A 216 26.08 -32.78 11.23
N ALA A 217 25.60 -33.80 10.50
CA ALA A 217 24.23 -34.28 10.63
C ALA A 217 23.90 -34.78 12.04
N ILE A 218 24.85 -35.47 12.69
CA ILE A 218 24.73 -35.89 14.09
C ILE A 218 24.60 -34.66 15.01
N GLU A 219 25.42 -33.62 14.81
CA GLU A 219 25.34 -32.38 15.59
C GLU A 219 24.00 -31.67 15.38
N THR A 220 23.51 -31.59 14.14
CA THR A 220 22.21 -31.03 13.78
C THR A 220 21.07 -31.73 14.52
N VAL A 221 21.03 -33.07 14.52
CA VAL A 221 19.99 -33.83 15.27
C VAL A 221 20.12 -33.58 16.78
N ARG A 222 21.34 -33.49 17.32
CA ARG A 222 21.55 -33.14 18.75
C ARG A 222 21.04 -31.74 19.06
N GLU A 223 21.25 -30.78 18.18
CA GLU A 223 20.78 -29.40 18.36
C GLU A 223 19.25 -29.33 18.37
N MET A 224 18.59 -30.02 17.43
CA MET A 224 17.13 -30.14 17.41
C MET A 224 16.57 -30.69 18.74
N GLY A 225 17.29 -31.63 19.39
CA GLY A 225 16.91 -32.21 20.68
C GLY A 225 17.23 -31.36 21.92
N ARG A 226 17.96 -30.24 21.79
CA ARG A 226 18.36 -29.35 22.91
C ARG A 226 17.34 -28.25 23.22
N GLY A 227 16.17 -28.26 22.59
CA GLY A 227 15.10 -27.28 22.80
C GLY A 227 14.57 -27.19 24.24
N GLY A 228 13.58 -26.31 24.45
CA GLY A 228 12.98 -26.07 25.77
C GLY A 228 12.33 -27.31 26.40
N GLN A 229 12.02 -28.33 25.59
CA GLN A 229 11.50 -29.62 26.02
C GLN A 229 12.46 -30.73 25.60
N ARG A 230 12.98 -31.47 26.58
CA ARG A 230 13.86 -32.61 26.33
C ARG A 230 13.02 -33.81 25.86
N PRO A 231 13.46 -34.56 24.83
CA PRO A 231 12.78 -35.79 24.44
C PRO A 231 12.80 -36.80 25.59
N ASP A 232 11.68 -37.52 25.76
CA ASP A 232 11.53 -38.56 26.76
C ASP A 232 12.51 -39.72 26.53
N ASP A 233 12.78 -40.08 25.27
CA ASP A 233 13.74 -41.12 24.90
C ASP A 233 15.11 -40.55 24.43
N ALA A 234 15.59 -39.48 25.08
CA ALA A 234 16.89 -38.87 24.77
C ALA A 234 18.05 -39.89 24.72
N ASP A 235 18.05 -40.89 25.62
CA ASP A 235 19.07 -41.94 25.68
C ASP A 235 18.98 -42.93 24.50
N ALA A 236 17.81 -43.10 23.89
CA ALA A 236 17.67 -43.93 22.69
C ALA A 236 18.15 -43.20 21.45
N ILE A 237 17.87 -41.89 21.36
CA ILE A 237 18.33 -41.02 20.26
C ILE A 237 19.86 -40.94 20.28
N GLU A 238 20.47 -40.66 21.44
CA GLU A 238 21.94 -40.55 21.54
C GLU A 238 22.64 -41.87 21.17
N ARG A 239 22.05 -43.03 21.50
CA ARG A 239 22.61 -44.33 21.11
C ARG A 239 22.63 -44.56 19.60
N GLU A 240 21.62 -44.08 18.87
CA GLU A 240 21.64 -44.16 17.40
C GLU A 240 22.69 -43.22 16.80
N LEU A 241 22.86 -42.03 17.39
CA LEU A 241 23.90 -41.09 16.96
C LEU A 241 25.31 -41.61 17.25
N GLU A 242 25.53 -42.28 18.38
CA GLU A 242 26.78 -42.99 18.67
C GLU A 242 27.00 -44.15 17.69
N ALA A 243 25.96 -44.91 17.36
CA ALA A 243 26.04 -45.99 16.36
C ALA A 243 26.37 -45.45 14.96
N ALA A 244 25.86 -44.26 14.61
CA ALA A 244 26.20 -43.59 13.36
C ALA A 244 27.68 -43.22 13.28
N ALA A 245 28.23 -42.61 14.34
CA ALA A 245 29.65 -42.28 14.42
C ALA A 245 30.54 -43.53 14.33
N ASP A 246 30.19 -44.59 15.07
CA ASP A 246 30.91 -45.87 15.01
C ASP A 246 30.88 -46.52 13.61
N ALA A 247 29.80 -46.33 12.85
CA ALA A 247 29.67 -46.84 11.48
C ALA A 247 30.49 -45.99 10.49
N ALA A 248 30.50 -44.65 10.64
CA ALA A 248 31.31 -43.75 9.84
C ALA A 248 32.82 -44.04 10.02
N ASP A 249 33.27 -44.29 11.25
CA ASP A 249 34.65 -44.69 11.58
C ASP A 249 35.08 -46.00 10.89
N ARG A 250 34.13 -46.90 10.60
CA ARG A 250 34.35 -48.14 9.84
C ARG A 250 34.15 -48.00 8.33
N HIS A 251 33.87 -46.80 7.84
CA HIS A 251 33.52 -46.50 6.44
C HIS A 251 32.21 -47.17 5.97
N GLU A 252 31.28 -47.45 6.91
CA GLU A 252 29.96 -48.03 6.64
C GLU A 252 28.90 -46.90 6.50
N TYR A 253 29.08 -46.00 5.52
CA TYR A 253 28.32 -44.74 5.43
C TYR A 253 26.81 -44.92 5.26
N ASP A 254 26.35 -45.93 4.53
CA ASP A 254 24.91 -46.24 4.43
C ASP A 254 24.29 -46.52 5.81
N THR A 255 24.99 -47.30 6.64
CA THR A 255 24.53 -47.64 8.00
C THR A 255 24.59 -46.43 8.93
N ALA A 256 25.62 -45.59 8.77
CA ALA A 256 25.74 -44.35 9.53
C ALA A 256 24.56 -43.41 9.26
N VAL A 257 24.26 -43.17 7.98
CA VAL A 257 23.14 -42.34 7.53
C VAL A 257 21.80 -42.91 8.01
N GLU A 258 21.57 -44.22 7.88
CA GLU A 258 20.35 -44.86 8.40
C GLU A 258 20.16 -44.61 9.90
N SER A 259 21.23 -44.71 10.69
CA SER A 259 21.19 -44.49 12.14
C SER A 259 20.88 -43.02 12.49
N VAL A 260 21.45 -42.05 11.75
CA VAL A 260 21.12 -40.61 11.90
C VAL A 260 19.65 -40.34 11.58
N LEU A 261 19.14 -40.90 10.48
CA LEU A 261 17.74 -40.73 10.07
C LEU A 261 16.76 -41.35 11.08
N GLU A 262 17.10 -42.52 11.65
CA GLU A 262 16.28 -43.15 12.70
C GLU A 262 16.28 -42.34 14.00
N ALA A 263 17.42 -41.74 14.36
CA ALA A 263 17.51 -40.80 15.48
C ALA A 263 16.60 -39.58 15.27
N ARG A 264 16.64 -38.99 14.06
CA ARG A 264 15.78 -37.86 13.67
C ARG A 264 14.29 -38.23 13.70
N ASP A 265 13.92 -39.36 13.13
CA ASP A 265 12.52 -39.78 13.06
C ASP A 265 11.94 -40.02 14.47
N ARG A 266 12.71 -40.61 15.38
CA ARG A 266 12.29 -40.74 16.79
C ARG A 266 12.14 -39.40 17.49
N LEU A 267 13.01 -38.44 17.19
CA LEU A 267 12.89 -37.09 17.73
C LEU A 267 11.62 -36.40 17.22
N ARG A 268 11.36 -36.50 15.91
CA ARG A 268 10.16 -35.97 15.26
C ARG A 268 8.89 -36.55 15.86
N ASP A 269 8.83 -37.88 16.05
CA ASP A 269 7.65 -38.56 16.57
C ASP A 269 7.35 -38.18 18.04
N GLN A 270 8.37 -37.85 18.84
CA GLN A 270 8.19 -37.36 20.21
C GLN A 270 7.68 -35.93 20.25
N PHE A 271 8.13 -35.09 19.33
CA PHE A 271 7.76 -33.67 19.30
C PHE A 271 6.45 -33.39 18.57
N SER A 272 5.93 -34.31 17.75
CA SER A 272 4.77 -34.02 16.89
C SER A 272 3.53 -33.56 17.67
N GLY A 273 3.24 -34.20 18.82
CA GLY A 273 2.10 -33.81 19.66
C GLY A 273 2.27 -32.44 20.30
N SER A 274 3.47 -32.14 20.83
CA SER A 274 3.77 -30.82 21.40
C SER A 274 3.82 -29.74 20.32
N PHE A 275 4.33 -30.05 19.14
CA PHE A 275 4.42 -29.13 18.01
C PHE A 275 3.05 -28.64 17.56
N ASP A 276 2.12 -29.56 17.28
CA ASP A 276 0.78 -29.18 16.83
C ASP A 276 0.05 -28.36 17.91
N ALA A 277 0.19 -28.74 19.19
CA ALA A 277 -0.41 -28.01 20.31
C ALA A 277 0.18 -26.60 20.47
N GLU A 278 1.49 -26.44 20.40
CA GLU A 278 2.15 -25.13 20.48
C GLU A 278 1.81 -24.25 19.27
N ARG A 279 1.74 -24.84 18.07
CA ARG A 279 1.34 -24.13 16.83
C ARG A 279 -0.09 -23.60 16.96
N GLU A 280 -1.03 -24.45 17.38
CA GLU A 280 -2.43 -24.08 17.60
C GLU A 280 -2.57 -22.99 18.66
N ALA A 281 -1.81 -23.10 19.76
CA ALA A 281 -1.84 -22.11 20.84
C ALA A 281 -1.38 -20.72 20.35
N VAL A 282 -0.29 -20.65 19.59
CA VAL A 282 0.20 -19.39 19.00
C VAL A 282 -0.85 -18.78 18.06
N LEU A 283 -1.41 -19.57 17.15
CA LEU A 283 -2.43 -19.09 16.20
C LEU A 283 -3.71 -18.63 16.91
N THR A 284 -4.09 -19.28 18.01
CA THR A 284 -5.23 -18.84 18.84
C THR A 284 -5.00 -17.45 19.46
N LEU A 285 -3.75 -17.12 19.84
CA LEU A 285 -3.42 -15.78 20.34
C LEU A 285 -3.41 -14.75 19.20
N VAL A 286 -2.92 -15.10 18.01
CA VAL A 286 -3.00 -14.23 16.83
C VAL A 286 -4.47 -13.87 16.53
N GLU A 287 -5.34 -14.87 16.45
CA GLU A 287 -6.78 -14.66 16.25
C GLU A 287 -7.39 -13.78 17.37
N ALA A 288 -6.97 -13.99 18.62
CA ALA A 288 -7.40 -13.14 19.73
C ALA A 288 -7.00 -11.66 19.54
N VAL A 289 -5.81 -11.38 19.00
CA VAL A 289 -5.35 -10.02 18.71
C VAL A 289 -6.22 -9.36 17.64
N GLU A 290 -6.52 -10.09 16.56
CA GLU A 290 -7.38 -9.58 15.48
C GLU A 290 -8.81 -9.27 15.96
N GLU A 291 -9.37 -10.12 16.82
CA GLU A 291 -10.72 -9.97 17.35
C GLU A 291 -10.84 -8.87 18.43
N ALA A 292 -9.77 -8.59 19.17
CA ALA A 292 -9.79 -7.66 20.31
C ALA A 292 -9.94 -6.18 19.92
N GLY A 293 -9.85 -5.83 18.63
CA GLY A 293 -10.04 -4.46 18.15
C GLY A 293 -8.90 -3.49 18.50
N VAL A 294 -7.76 -4.01 18.97
CA VAL A 294 -6.60 -3.21 19.41
C VAL A 294 -5.92 -2.45 18.27
N ALA A 295 -6.16 -2.84 17.01
CA ALA A 295 -5.47 -2.30 15.84
C ALA A 295 -5.64 -0.78 15.63
N THR A 296 -6.73 -0.19 16.15
CA THR A 296 -6.96 1.27 16.06
C THR A 296 -6.15 2.06 17.09
N HIS A 297 -5.66 1.37 18.13
CA HIS A 297 -5.09 1.95 19.34
C HIS A 297 -3.59 1.70 19.50
N VAL A 298 -2.98 0.88 18.64
CA VAL A 298 -1.57 0.52 18.72
C VAL A 298 -0.83 0.86 17.43
N ASP A 299 0.48 1.08 17.53
CA ASP A 299 1.33 1.30 16.36
C ASP A 299 1.33 0.09 15.41
N ALA A 300 1.38 0.36 14.11
CA ALA A 300 1.41 -0.68 13.07
C ALA A 300 2.57 -1.67 13.23
N ALA A 301 3.69 -1.24 13.82
CA ALA A 301 4.86 -2.10 14.06
C ALA A 301 4.54 -3.30 14.97
N TYR A 302 3.60 -3.17 15.91
CA TYR A 302 3.19 -4.30 16.74
C TYR A 302 2.36 -5.31 15.93
N LEU A 303 1.47 -4.83 15.05
CA LEU A 303 0.67 -5.69 14.18
C LEU A 303 1.56 -6.40 13.14
N GLU A 304 2.54 -5.70 12.56
CA GLU A 304 3.55 -6.31 11.67
C GLU A 304 4.28 -7.47 12.37
N THR A 305 4.59 -7.34 13.66
CA THR A 305 5.21 -8.43 14.45
C THR A 305 4.28 -9.63 14.59
N VAL A 306 2.97 -9.40 14.78
CA VAL A 306 1.97 -10.47 14.86
C VAL A 306 1.85 -11.20 13.52
N ASP A 307 1.75 -10.46 12.42
CA ASP A 307 1.68 -11.01 11.05
C ASP A 307 2.95 -11.81 10.71
N GLU A 308 4.13 -11.31 11.09
CA GLU A 308 5.40 -12.02 10.90
C GLU A 308 5.43 -13.34 11.67
N VAL A 309 4.92 -13.36 12.90
CA VAL A 309 4.81 -14.58 13.70
C VAL A 309 3.81 -15.55 13.08
N GLU A 310 2.63 -15.10 12.68
CA GLU A 310 1.61 -15.93 12.04
C GLU A 310 2.15 -16.59 10.76
N ALA A 311 2.77 -15.80 9.88
CA ALA A 311 3.33 -16.28 8.63
C ALA A 311 4.47 -17.30 8.87
N ALA A 312 5.33 -17.04 9.86
CA ALA A 312 6.40 -17.97 10.23
C ALA A 312 5.82 -19.29 10.74
N VAL A 313 4.89 -19.24 11.69
CA VAL A 313 4.33 -20.43 12.36
C VAL A 313 3.44 -21.25 11.42
N THR A 314 2.71 -20.60 10.51
CA THR A 314 1.91 -21.28 9.47
C THR A 314 2.78 -21.99 8.44
N GLY A 315 4.00 -21.49 8.20
CA GLY A 315 4.97 -22.13 7.31
C GLY A 315 5.73 -23.31 7.92
N MET A 316 5.57 -23.57 9.22
CA MET A 316 6.22 -24.68 9.92
C MET A 316 5.34 -25.94 9.83
N ASP A 317 5.87 -26.98 9.18
CA ASP A 317 5.19 -28.27 8.99
C ASP A 317 5.93 -29.44 9.68
N SER A 318 7.08 -29.17 10.30
CA SER A 318 7.92 -30.20 10.92
C SER A 318 7.87 -30.13 12.44
N ALA A 319 7.68 -31.28 13.10
CA ALA A 319 7.77 -31.37 14.55
C ALA A 319 9.14 -30.96 15.11
N LEU A 320 10.18 -30.94 14.28
CA LEU A 320 11.53 -30.49 14.64
C LEU A 320 11.60 -28.96 14.79
N ASP A 321 10.62 -28.22 14.27
CA ASP A 321 10.52 -26.76 14.40
C ASP A 321 9.93 -26.32 15.75
N LEU A 322 9.63 -27.24 16.67
CA LEU A 322 9.04 -26.96 17.98
C LEU A 322 9.79 -25.87 18.76
N SER A 323 11.13 -25.85 18.68
CA SER A 323 11.95 -24.83 19.35
C SER A 323 11.76 -23.44 18.73
N GLU A 324 11.57 -23.36 17.42
CA GLU A 324 11.31 -22.11 16.72
C GLU A 324 9.87 -21.65 16.98
N VAL A 325 8.86 -22.53 16.98
CA VAL A 325 7.49 -22.20 17.42
C VAL A 325 7.50 -21.64 18.85
N SER A 326 8.25 -22.26 19.75
CA SER A 326 8.40 -21.79 21.14
C SER A 326 9.04 -20.41 21.23
N ARG A 327 9.99 -20.09 20.35
CA ARG A 327 10.59 -18.76 20.23
C ARG A 327 9.56 -17.74 19.74
N ARG A 328 8.84 -18.07 18.66
CA ARG A 328 7.78 -17.23 18.09
C ARG A 328 6.66 -16.97 19.08
N ARG A 329 6.30 -17.97 19.89
CA ARG A 329 5.36 -17.82 21.02
C ARG A 329 5.82 -16.77 22.03
N ALA A 330 7.09 -16.80 22.41
CA ALA A 330 7.64 -15.83 23.36
C ALA A 330 7.68 -14.40 22.78
N ASP A 331 7.96 -14.28 21.47
CA ASP A 331 7.95 -13.00 20.78
C ASP A 331 6.53 -12.44 20.65
N LEU A 332 5.55 -13.27 20.30
CA LEU A 332 4.14 -12.89 20.27
C LEU A 332 3.63 -12.46 21.64
N ARG A 333 3.96 -13.22 22.70
CA ARG A 333 3.62 -12.85 24.07
C ARG A 333 4.14 -11.46 24.43
N ARG A 334 5.39 -11.16 24.09
CA ARG A 334 6.00 -9.85 24.35
C ARG A 334 5.27 -8.74 23.58
N ALA A 335 5.01 -8.93 22.29
CA ALA A 335 4.28 -7.98 21.47
C ALA A 335 2.87 -7.69 22.05
N CYS A 336 2.16 -8.73 22.49
CA CYS A 336 0.86 -8.62 23.14
C CYS A 336 0.91 -7.79 24.43
N LEU A 337 1.93 -7.97 25.26
CA LEU A 337 2.13 -7.15 26.48
C LEU A 337 2.47 -5.69 26.13
N ASP A 338 3.33 -5.48 25.13
CA ASP A 338 3.71 -4.13 24.69
C ASP A 338 2.51 -3.36 24.12
N MET A 339 1.60 -4.04 23.41
CA MET A 339 0.32 -3.48 22.94
C MET A 339 -0.55 -2.99 24.11
N LEU A 340 -0.71 -3.80 25.17
CA LEU A 340 -1.46 -3.40 26.36
C LEU A 340 -0.82 -2.19 27.05
N ALA A 341 0.50 -2.22 27.24
CA ALA A 341 1.23 -1.12 27.84
C ALA A 341 1.15 0.17 27.01
N ALA A 342 1.00 0.08 25.69
CA ALA A 342 0.75 1.24 24.83
C ALA A 342 -0.64 1.83 25.06
N MET A 343 -1.67 0.99 25.03
CA MET A 343 -3.04 1.42 25.27
C MET A 343 -3.24 1.95 26.71
N GLU A 344 -2.57 1.40 27.72
CA GLU A 344 -2.59 1.93 29.10
C GLU A 344 -2.02 3.35 29.15
N ARG A 345 -0.89 3.60 28.47
CA ARG A 345 -0.28 4.93 28.39
C ARG A 345 -1.20 5.94 27.69
N ASP A 346 -1.88 5.54 26.63
CA ASP A 346 -2.82 6.39 25.92
C ASP A 346 -4.05 6.69 26.79
N LEU A 347 -4.60 5.68 27.46
CA LEU A 347 -5.68 5.85 28.43
C LEU A 347 -5.30 6.82 29.55
N GLU A 348 -4.11 6.67 30.15
CA GLU A 348 -3.61 7.57 31.19
C GLU A 348 -3.50 9.01 30.69
N ALA A 349 -3.02 9.23 29.46
CA ALA A 349 -2.89 10.56 28.87
C ALA A 349 -4.27 11.23 28.65
N ASP A 350 -5.25 10.48 28.15
CA ASP A 350 -6.61 10.96 27.93
C ASP A 350 -7.33 11.24 29.26
N VAL A 351 -7.20 10.33 30.23
CA VAL A 351 -7.77 10.51 31.58
C VAL A 351 -7.16 11.72 32.28
N GLU A 352 -5.86 11.94 32.14
CA GLU A 352 -5.21 13.11 32.73
C GLU A 352 -5.69 14.42 32.08
N THR A 353 -5.98 14.41 30.77
CA THR A 353 -6.65 15.53 30.08
C THR A 353 -8.03 15.79 30.68
N LEU A 354 -8.83 14.73 30.88
CA LEU A 354 -10.16 14.81 31.49
C LEU A 354 -10.13 15.28 32.95
N ARG A 355 -9.14 14.86 33.75
CA ARG A 355 -8.97 15.28 35.16
C ARG A 355 -8.62 16.75 35.31
N ARG A 356 -7.90 17.34 34.34
CA ARG A 356 -7.55 18.76 34.35
C ARG A 356 -8.72 19.66 33.95
N ALA A 357 -9.68 19.10 33.22
CA ALA A 357 -10.86 19.82 32.80
C ALA A 357 -11.91 19.91 33.92
N GLU A 358 -12.62 21.03 33.97
CA GLU A 358 -13.78 21.19 34.86
C GLU A 358 -14.99 20.47 34.25
N LEU A 359 -15.13 19.17 34.55
CA LEU A 359 -16.20 18.33 34.00
C LEU A 359 -17.48 18.37 34.86
N PRO A 360 -18.67 18.48 34.24
CA PRO A 360 -19.93 18.36 34.97
C PRO A 360 -20.12 16.97 35.61
N PRO A 361 -20.83 16.87 36.74
CA PRO A 361 -21.12 15.58 37.38
C PRO A 361 -21.78 14.58 36.43
N GLY A 362 -21.23 13.36 36.38
CA GLY A 362 -21.76 12.26 35.59
C GLY A 362 -21.49 12.33 34.08
N TYR A 363 -20.62 13.24 33.61
CA TYR A 363 -20.17 13.25 32.21
C TYR A 363 -19.15 12.15 31.90
N TYR A 364 -18.21 11.92 32.82
CA TYR A 364 -17.18 10.89 32.72
C TYR A 364 -17.03 10.17 34.06
N ALA A 365 -16.85 8.86 34.00
CA ALA A 365 -16.47 8.03 35.13
C ALA A 365 -15.17 7.33 34.78
N GLU A 366 -14.17 7.48 35.64
CA GLU A 366 -12.86 6.90 35.42
C GLU A 366 -12.93 5.37 35.42
N PRO A 367 -12.34 4.68 34.43
CA PRO A 367 -12.38 3.23 34.33
C PRO A 367 -11.54 2.59 35.45
N ALA A 368 -12.03 1.50 36.02
CA ALA A 368 -11.36 0.78 37.12
C ALA A 368 -9.99 0.18 36.71
N LEU A 369 -9.73 0.03 35.42
CA LEU A 369 -8.48 -0.51 34.88
C LEU A 369 -7.24 0.32 35.25
N LEU A 370 -7.39 1.60 35.57
CA LEU A 370 -6.27 2.47 35.94
C LEU A 370 -5.69 2.21 37.33
N ASP A 371 -6.42 1.47 38.17
CA ASP A 371 -5.95 1.06 39.50
C ASP A 371 -5.32 -0.34 39.49
N ASP A 372 -5.39 -1.07 38.37
CA ASP A 372 -4.90 -2.45 38.21
C ASP A 372 -3.57 -2.44 37.41
N ASP A 373 -2.51 -3.10 37.92
CA ASP A 373 -1.27 -3.32 37.18
C ASP A 373 -1.44 -4.51 36.21
N VAL A 374 -2.17 -4.30 35.11
CA VAL A 374 -2.68 -5.40 34.27
C VAL A 374 -1.57 -6.13 33.50
N VAL A 375 -0.54 -5.41 33.06
CA VAL A 375 0.63 -5.99 32.38
C VAL A 375 1.40 -6.92 33.32
N ASP A 376 1.66 -6.49 34.56
CA ASP A 376 2.36 -7.30 35.56
C ASP A 376 1.56 -8.57 35.91
N ASP A 377 0.24 -8.44 36.07
CA ASP A 377 -0.66 -9.58 36.31
C ASP A 377 -0.61 -10.64 35.18
N LEU A 378 -0.48 -10.19 33.92
CA LEU A 378 -0.36 -11.06 32.75
C LEU A 378 1.03 -11.69 32.62
N GLU A 379 2.10 -10.98 33.00
CA GLU A 379 3.45 -11.51 33.01
C GLU A 379 3.60 -12.72 33.95
N GLU A 380 2.87 -12.76 35.06
CA GLU A 380 2.90 -13.88 36.02
C GLU A 380 2.20 -15.17 35.53
N ILE A 381 1.48 -15.13 34.39
CA ILE A 381 0.75 -16.29 33.88
C ILE A 381 1.68 -17.17 33.03
N ASP A 382 2.16 -18.29 33.59
CA ASP A 382 3.01 -19.25 32.84
C ASP A 382 2.24 -20.05 31.79
N ASP A 383 0.96 -20.33 32.05
CA ASP A 383 0.10 -21.12 31.17
C ASP A 383 -0.36 -20.29 29.96
N PHE A 384 0.01 -20.71 28.76
CA PHE A 384 -0.18 -19.89 27.56
C PHE A 384 -1.65 -19.77 27.13
N GLU A 385 -2.45 -20.82 27.30
CA GLU A 385 -3.90 -20.77 27.00
C GLU A 385 -4.60 -19.78 27.94
N ARG A 386 -4.29 -19.87 29.24
CA ARG A 386 -4.80 -18.93 30.24
C ARG A 386 -4.31 -17.50 30.00
N PHE A 387 -3.07 -17.32 29.55
CA PHE A 387 -2.54 -16.02 29.16
C PHE A 387 -3.38 -15.43 28.01
N THR A 388 -3.63 -16.21 26.95
CA THR A 388 -4.41 -15.77 25.79
C THR A 388 -5.83 -15.33 26.18
N ASP A 389 -6.52 -16.12 27.00
CA ASP A 389 -7.87 -15.77 27.46
C ASP A 389 -7.90 -14.50 28.31
N ARG A 390 -6.93 -14.36 29.23
CA ARG A 390 -6.82 -13.17 30.07
C ARG A 390 -6.45 -11.94 29.25
N TRP A 391 -5.53 -12.09 28.30
CA TRP A 391 -5.09 -11.02 27.41
C TRP A 391 -6.27 -10.51 26.58
N ARG A 392 -7.06 -11.40 25.97
CA ARG A 392 -8.25 -11.04 25.17
C ARG A 392 -9.26 -10.22 25.98
N ASP A 393 -9.57 -10.66 27.19
CA ASP A 393 -10.50 -9.96 28.10
C ASP A 393 -9.98 -8.57 28.51
N VAL A 394 -8.69 -8.46 28.81
CA VAL A 394 -8.08 -7.18 29.16
C VAL A 394 -8.03 -6.23 27.97
N ALA A 395 -7.54 -6.71 26.82
CA ALA A 395 -7.39 -5.94 25.60
C ALA A 395 -8.72 -5.33 25.15
N GLY A 396 -9.81 -6.12 25.16
CA GLY A 396 -11.14 -5.61 24.82
C GLY A 396 -11.62 -4.53 25.79
N ARG A 397 -11.48 -4.76 27.12
CA ARG A 397 -11.88 -3.76 28.12
C ARG A 397 -11.04 -2.48 28.04
N LEU A 398 -9.76 -2.61 27.70
CA LEU A 398 -8.84 -1.49 27.57
C LEU A 398 -9.10 -0.69 26.29
N ALA A 399 -9.34 -1.35 25.15
CA ALA A 399 -9.73 -0.71 23.90
C ALA A 399 -11.03 0.11 24.08
N ASP A 400 -12.06 -0.47 24.70
CA ASP A 400 -13.32 0.24 25.02
C ASP A 400 -13.08 1.47 25.92
N ALA A 401 -12.18 1.34 26.90
CA ALA A 401 -11.84 2.42 27.82
C ALA A 401 -11.07 3.55 27.11
N VAL A 402 -10.09 3.21 26.25
CA VAL A 402 -9.33 4.16 25.43
C VAL A 402 -10.27 4.87 24.46
N ASP A 403 -11.12 4.17 23.71
CA ASP A 403 -12.08 4.78 22.79
C ASP A 403 -12.98 5.81 23.49
N THR A 404 -13.49 5.44 24.67
CA THR A 404 -14.34 6.31 25.49
C THR A 404 -13.58 7.52 26.02
N ALA A 405 -12.39 7.30 26.58
CA ALA A 405 -11.56 8.36 27.16
C ALA A 405 -11.06 9.33 26.07
N SER A 406 -10.54 8.81 24.97
CA SER A 406 -10.03 9.59 23.83
C SER A 406 -11.12 10.45 23.20
N THR A 407 -12.30 9.88 22.97
CA THR A 407 -13.46 10.64 22.45
C THR A 407 -13.81 11.79 23.38
N LYS A 408 -13.92 11.53 24.69
CA LYS A 408 -14.30 12.57 25.65
C LYS A 408 -13.18 13.60 25.87
N ALA A 409 -11.92 13.18 25.87
CA ALA A 409 -10.77 14.06 26.00
C ALA A 409 -10.69 15.01 24.81
N ALA A 410 -10.85 14.50 23.58
CA ALA A 410 -10.91 15.31 22.37
C ALA A 410 -12.07 16.32 22.39
N VAL A 411 -13.26 15.91 22.84
CA VAL A 411 -14.43 16.80 22.98
C VAL A 411 -14.13 17.93 23.97
N VAL A 412 -13.53 17.60 25.10
CA VAL A 412 -13.21 18.56 26.16
C VAL A 412 -12.11 19.54 25.75
N ASP A 413 -11.07 19.06 25.07
CA ASP A 413 -9.96 19.89 24.60
C ASP A 413 -10.41 20.88 23.51
N ALA A 414 -11.31 20.45 22.62
CA ALA A 414 -11.87 21.29 21.56
C ALA A 414 -13.17 22.02 21.95
N TYR A 415 -13.66 21.87 23.18
CA TYR A 415 -15.00 22.34 23.58
C TYR A 415 -15.17 23.84 23.39
N ASP A 416 -14.18 24.63 23.82
CA ASP A 416 -14.26 26.10 23.81
C ASP A 416 -14.34 26.65 22.37
N ASP A 417 -13.79 25.94 21.38
CA ASP A 417 -13.87 26.34 19.97
C ASP A 417 -15.26 26.07 19.36
N VAL A 418 -16.02 25.12 19.91
CA VAL A 418 -17.32 24.68 19.38
C VAL A 418 -18.49 25.30 20.14
N ALA A 419 -18.31 25.60 21.44
CA ALA A 419 -19.36 26.12 22.31
C ALA A 419 -19.98 27.42 21.77
N ASP A 420 -19.15 28.34 21.26
CA ASP A 420 -19.62 29.60 20.65
C ASP A 420 -20.49 29.35 19.41
N SER A 421 -20.21 28.29 18.65
CA SER A 421 -21.00 27.93 17.46
C SER A 421 -22.35 27.32 17.85
N ILE A 422 -22.38 26.50 18.91
CA ILE A 422 -23.63 25.97 19.49
C ILE A 422 -24.51 27.12 20.00
N GLU A 423 -23.91 28.09 20.72
CA GLU A 423 -24.61 29.26 21.24
C GLU A 423 -25.24 30.09 20.11
N ALA A 424 -24.46 30.40 19.07
CA ALA A 424 -24.92 31.18 17.93
C ALA A 424 -26.07 30.50 17.17
N GLU A 425 -26.02 29.18 16.98
CA GLU A 425 -27.10 28.46 16.31
C GLU A 425 -28.35 28.33 17.19
N LEU A 426 -28.19 28.15 18.51
CA LEU A 426 -29.32 28.21 19.45
C LEU A 426 -29.97 29.60 19.48
N GLU A 427 -29.19 30.68 19.31
CA GLU A 427 -29.71 32.05 19.20
C GLU A 427 -30.47 32.29 17.90
N SER A 428 -29.95 31.78 16.79
CA SER A 428 -30.51 31.98 15.45
C SER A 428 -31.79 31.17 15.24
N SER A 429 -31.76 29.87 15.54
CA SER A 429 -32.78 28.91 15.12
C SER A 429 -33.57 28.29 16.26
N GLY A 430 -33.11 28.46 17.51
CA GLY A 430 -33.74 27.87 18.70
C GLY A 430 -33.43 26.38 18.93
N GLU A 431 -32.80 25.70 17.96
CA GLU A 431 -32.36 24.30 18.09
C GLU A 431 -31.06 24.02 17.31
N VAL A 432 -30.22 23.12 17.81
CA VAL A 432 -28.97 22.70 17.16
C VAL A 432 -28.94 21.19 17.04
N ARG A 433 -28.75 20.67 15.83
CA ARG A 433 -28.59 19.23 15.55
C ARG A 433 -27.11 18.89 15.38
N ALA A 434 -26.79 17.60 15.50
CA ALA A 434 -25.45 17.09 15.24
C ALA A 434 -24.90 17.48 13.84
N ASP A 435 -25.74 17.48 12.80
CA ASP A 435 -25.34 17.83 11.42
C ASP A 435 -25.00 19.32 11.23
N ASP A 436 -25.44 20.18 12.17
CA ASP A 436 -25.20 21.63 12.11
C ASP A 436 -23.80 21.99 12.62
N LEU A 437 -23.10 21.06 13.30
CA LEU A 437 -21.77 21.27 13.84
C LEU A 437 -20.69 20.63 12.94
N PRO A 438 -19.63 21.37 12.54
CA PRO A 438 -18.57 20.87 11.67
C PRO A 438 -17.54 20.01 12.43
N VAL A 439 -17.99 19.12 13.31
CA VAL A 439 -17.15 18.30 14.18
C VAL A 439 -17.59 16.84 14.18
N ARG A 440 -16.67 15.94 14.55
CA ARG A 440 -17.00 14.53 14.80
C ARG A 440 -17.57 14.40 16.21
N ASN A 441 -18.42 13.41 16.44
CA ASN A 441 -19.06 13.17 17.75
C ASN A 441 -19.81 14.40 18.28
N ALA A 442 -20.51 15.11 17.39
CA ALA A 442 -21.26 16.32 17.71
C ALA A 442 -22.26 16.12 18.86
N ASP A 443 -22.80 14.91 19.01
CA ASP A 443 -23.66 14.50 20.12
C ASP A 443 -22.98 14.62 21.50
N GLU A 444 -21.69 14.31 21.62
CA GLU A 444 -20.93 14.50 22.86
C GLU A 444 -20.72 15.98 23.17
N PHE A 445 -20.48 16.83 22.16
CA PHE A 445 -20.39 18.29 22.34
C PHE A 445 -21.72 18.87 22.82
N LEU A 446 -22.84 18.49 22.18
CA LEU A 446 -24.19 18.92 22.58
C LEU A 446 -24.53 18.44 24.00
N GLY A 447 -24.20 17.18 24.31
CA GLY A 447 -24.40 16.60 25.64
C GLY A 447 -23.56 17.28 26.74
N LEU A 448 -22.32 17.69 26.42
CA LEU A 448 -21.48 18.47 27.34
C LEU A 448 -22.03 19.89 27.54
N TYR A 449 -22.48 20.55 26.46
CA TYR A 449 -23.10 21.87 26.52
C TYR A 449 -24.36 21.87 27.40
N TYR A 450 -25.25 20.90 27.21
CA TYR A 450 -26.44 20.71 28.03
C TYR A 450 -26.13 20.60 29.53
N ARG A 451 -25.04 19.94 29.90
CA ARG A 451 -24.66 19.77 31.32
C ARG A 451 -23.99 21.00 31.93
N ARG A 452 -23.38 21.86 31.09
CA ARG A 452 -22.71 23.09 31.53
C ARG A 452 -23.67 24.28 31.61
N ASN A 453 -24.71 24.29 30.79
CA ASN A 453 -25.61 25.43 30.64
C ASN A 453 -27.04 25.11 31.11
N GLU A 454 -27.61 26.02 31.91
CA GLU A 454 -29.03 25.95 32.28
C GLU A 454 -29.92 26.49 31.15
N GLY A 455 -31.18 26.09 31.09
CA GLY A 455 -32.14 26.64 30.11
C GLY A 455 -32.06 26.03 28.71
N VAL A 456 -31.42 24.87 28.56
CA VAL A 456 -31.42 24.06 27.34
C VAL A 456 -31.90 22.64 27.63
N GLU A 457 -32.49 21.99 26.64
CA GLU A 457 -32.93 20.59 26.69
C GLU A 457 -32.21 19.77 25.61
N PHE A 458 -31.72 18.58 25.98
CA PHE A 458 -31.02 17.68 25.06
C PHE A 458 -31.76 16.35 24.93
N ASP A 459 -32.04 15.93 23.70
CA ASP A 459 -32.52 14.59 23.38
C ASP A 459 -31.35 13.73 22.87
N PRO A 460 -30.87 12.73 23.62
CA PRO A 460 -29.77 11.88 23.18
C PRO A 460 -30.17 10.84 22.12
N ALA A 461 -31.47 10.54 21.95
CA ALA A 461 -31.92 9.57 20.92
C ALA A 461 -31.93 10.18 19.52
N VAL A 462 -32.13 11.50 19.44
CA VAL A 462 -32.01 12.30 18.23
C VAL A 462 -31.16 13.51 18.64
N PRO A 463 -29.83 13.48 18.44
CA PRO A 463 -28.86 14.39 19.08
C PRO A 463 -29.12 15.84 18.70
N VAL A 464 -30.03 16.45 19.45
CA VAL A 464 -30.58 17.78 19.22
C VAL A 464 -30.68 18.48 20.56
N LEU A 465 -30.15 19.69 20.59
CA LEU A 465 -30.20 20.61 21.71
C LEU A 465 -31.22 21.71 21.39
N ARG A 466 -32.11 22.04 22.33
CA ARG A 466 -33.11 23.11 22.18
C ARG A 466 -32.98 24.08 23.34
N ARG A 467 -33.38 25.34 23.14
CA ARG A 467 -33.72 26.18 24.30
C ARG A 467 -34.89 25.53 25.07
N GLY A 468 -34.79 25.52 26.40
CA GLY A 468 -35.84 25.05 27.30
C GLY A 468 -37.05 26.00 27.33
N ASP A 469 -37.88 25.95 28.38
CA ASP A 469 -39.04 26.84 28.57
C ASP A 469 -38.63 28.33 28.46
N VAL A 470 -38.70 28.89 27.25
CA VAL A 470 -38.47 30.31 27.01
C VAL A 470 -39.73 31.06 27.41
N GLU A 471 -39.58 32.16 28.14
CA GLU A 471 -40.72 33.04 28.43
C GLU A 471 -41.35 33.47 27.10
N THR A 472 -42.65 33.21 26.93
CA THR A 472 -43.43 33.63 25.77
C THR A 472 -44.29 34.84 26.12
N TYR A 473 -44.48 35.71 25.13
CA TYR A 473 -45.20 36.97 25.28
C TYR A 473 -46.15 37.21 24.08
N ASP A 474 -47.19 38.01 24.28
CA ASP A 474 -48.09 38.40 23.20
C ASP A 474 -47.57 39.68 22.51
N LEU A 475 -47.40 39.64 21.19
CA LEU A 475 -47.03 40.80 20.37
C LEU A 475 -48.24 41.31 19.59
N THR A 476 -48.68 42.53 19.87
CA THR A 476 -49.72 43.21 19.08
C THR A 476 -49.09 44.16 18.08
N VAL A 477 -49.53 44.11 16.82
CA VAL A 477 -49.10 45.05 15.77
C VAL A 477 -50.28 45.94 15.40
N GLU A 478 -50.12 47.25 15.61
CA GLU A 478 -51.06 48.28 15.16
C GLU A 478 -50.67 48.74 13.76
N VAL A 479 -51.57 48.56 12.80
CA VAL A 479 -51.36 48.92 11.40
C VAL A 479 -52.16 50.17 11.07
N ALA A 480 -51.53 51.20 10.51
CA ALA A 480 -52.17 52.43 10.05
C ALA A 480 -51.75 52.79 8.62
N TYR A 481 -52.61 53.48 7.88
CA TYR A 481 -52.31 54.10 6.59
C TYR A 481 -52.41 55.62 6.73
N GLU A 482 -51.51 56.37 6.07
CA GLU A 482 -51.47 57.84 6.10
C GLU A 482 -52.85 58.47 5.78
N ARG A 483 -53.63 57.85 4.88
CA ARG A 483 -54.96 58.32 4.47
C ARG A 483 -55.99 57.21 4.36
N GLY A 484 -57.23 57.56 4.70
CA GLY A 484 -58.37 56.67 4.53
C GLY A 484 -58.74 56.45 3.07
N GLY A 485 -59.19 55.24 2.74
CA GLY A 485 -59.56 54.89 1.37
C GLY A 485 -60.46 53.66 1.26
N ALA A 486 -60.29 52.93 0.16
CA ALA A 486 -60.92 51.63 -0.02
C ALA A 486 -60.48 50.65 1.09
N LYS A 487 -61.23 49.57 1.26
CA LYS A 487 -60.88 48.52 2.21
C LYS A 487 -59.69 47.74 1.65
N ARG A 488 -58.64 47.56 2.45
CA ARG A 488 -57.36 46.93 2.11
C ARG A 488 -57.04 45.82 3.10
N THR A 489 -56.19 44.87 2.72
CA THR A 489 -55.73 43.77 3.58
C THR A 489 -54.22 43.82 3.66
N ALA A 490 -53.68 44.18 4.82
CA ALA A 490 -52.26 44.09 5.11
C ALA A 490 -51.90 42.68 5.58
N THR A 491 -50.73 42.18 5.16
CA THR A 491 -50.16 40.91 5.62
C THR A 491 -48.97 41.22 6.51
N LEU A 492 -48.91 40.59 7.68
CA LEU A 492 -47.82 40.75 8.64
C LEU A 492 -47.18 39.39 8.86
N SER A 493 -45.87 39.29 8.71
CA SER A 493 -45.10 38.07 8.98
C SER A 493 -44.10 38.36 10.08
N LEU A 494 -44.09 37.54 11.13
CA LEU A 494 -43.11 37.61 12.22
C LEU A 494 -42.26 36.34 12.19
N SER A 495 -40.94 36.50 12.05
CA SER A 495 -40.00 35.39 12.03
C SER A 495 -38.78 35.66 12.90
N GLY A 496 -38.26 34.63 13.57
CA GLY A 496 -37.08 34.73 14.44
C GLY A 496 -37.18 33.85 15.69
N ALA A 497 -36.03 33.49 16.26
CA ALA A 497 -35.95 32.68 17.49
C ALA A 497 -36.79 31.39 17.47
N GLY A 498 -36.86 30.72 16.31
CA GLY A 498 -37.66 29.50 16.10
C GLY A 498 -39.17 29.70 15.98
N TYR A 499 -39.64 30.96 15.94
CA TYR A 499 -41.04 31.34 15.73
C TYR A 499 -41.24 31.86 14.30
N ASP A 500 -42.32 31.41 13.64
CA ASP A 500 -42.71 31.86 12.30
C ASP A 500 -44.25 31.83 12.21
N GLU A 501 -44.86 33.00 12.08
CA GLU A 501 -46.31 33.13 11.94
C GLU A 501 -46.68 34.32 11.06
N THR A 502 -47.82 34.19 10.36
CA THR A 502 -48.39 35.25 9.52
C THR A 502 -49.79 35.63 9.99
N ALA A 503 -50.03 36.93 10.14
CA ALA A 503 -51.33 37.50 10.44
C ALA A 503 -51.80 38.43 9.31
N THR A 504 -53.11 38.64 9.19
CA THR A 504 -53.68 39.58 8.21
C THR A 504 -54.61 40.58 8.89
N VAL A 505 -54.60 41.83 8.42
CA VAL A 505 -55.39 42.92 8.95
C VAL A 505 -56.16 43.60 7.84
N GLU A 506 -57.49 43.55 7.92
CA GLU A 506 -58.37 44.19 6.94
C GLU A 506 -58.88 45.55 7.46
N THR A 507 -58.47 46.65 6.84
CA THR A 507 -58.83 48.00 7.30
C THR A 507 -58.98 49.03 6.18
N ARG A 508 -59.58 50.19 6.50
CA ARG A 508 -59.63 51.38 5.63
C ARG A 508 -58.63 52.46 6.04
N VAL A 509 -58.19 52.45 7.30
CA VAL A 509 -57.32 53.50 7.90
C VAL A 509 -56.40 52.86 8.93
N ALA A 510 -56.94 52.17 9.94
CA ALA A 510 -56.17 51.54 11.00
C ALA A 510 -56.78 50.21 11.46
N GLY A 511 -55.96 49.25 11.84
CA GLY A 511 -56.34 47.92 12.29
C GLY A 511 -55.27 47.33 13.21
N THR A 512 -55.52 46.13 13.71
CA THR A 512 -54.66 45.48 14.71
C THR A 512 -54.60 43.98 14.44
N ALA A 513 -53.42 43.39 14.60
CA ALA A 513 -53.18 41.95 14.60
C ALA A 513 -52.36 41.57 15.83
N SER A 514 -52.43 40.30 16.23
CA SER A 514 -51.72 39.78 17.39
C SER A 514 -51.04 38.47 17.05
N PHE A 515 -49.79 38.33 17.48
CA PHE A 515 -49.00 37.10 17.51
C PHE A 515 -48.95 36.63 18.95
N ALA A 516 -49.32 35.37 19.20
CA ALA A 516 -49.40 34.80 20.54
C ALA A 516 -48.23 33.86 20.79
N ASP A 517 -47.86 33.70 22.06
CA ASP A 517 -46.79 32.81 22.50
C ASP A 517 -45.43 33.06 21.78
N VAL A 518 -45.11 34.33 21.51
CA VAL A 518 -43.86 34.71 20.84
C VAL A 518 -42.69 34.55 21.81
N PRO A 519 -41.65 33.76 21.49
CA PRO A 519 -40.49 33.58 22.36
C PRO A 519 -39.76 34.90 22.61
N ALA A 520 -39.25 35.10 23.82
CA ALA A 520 -38.38 36.24 24.12
C ALA A 520 -37.13 36.24 23.20
N GLY A 521 -36.85 37.37 22.57
CA GLY A 521 -35.74 37.49 21.62
C GLY A 521 -35.92 38.58 20.56
N ASP A 522 -34.98 38.61 19.61
CA ASP A 522 -35.06 39.48 18.44
C ASP A 522 -35.80 38.75 17.30
N HIS A 523 -36.79 39.44 16.72
CA HIS A 523 -37.64 38.97 15.63
C HIS A 523 -37.64 39.98 14.49
N THR A 524 -37.93 39.52 13.29
CA THR A 524 -38.15 40.37 12.10
C THR A 524 -39.64 40.42 11.80
N LEU A 525 -40.20 41.62 11.77
CA LEU A 525 -41.56 41.90 11.36
C LEU A 525 -41.54 42.45 9.93
N GLU A 526 -42.12 41.70 9.00
CA GLU A 526 -42.39 42.13 7.63
C GLU A 526 -43.88 42.48 7.51
N ALA A 527 -44.19 43.62 6.89
CA ALA A 527 -45.54 44.12 6.73
C ALA A 527 -45.78 44.54 5.27
N GLU A 528 -46.67 43.83 4.59
CA GLU A 528 -47.11 44.12 3.24
C GLU A 528 -48.45 44.89 3.26
N PRO A 529 -48.58 46.04 2.56
CA PRO A 529 -49.77 46.89 2.65
C PRO A 529 -50.98 46.38 1.86
N GLY A 530 -50.82 45.44 0.93
CA GLY A 530 -51.90 44.94 0.06
C GLY A 530 -52.54 45.98 -0.85
N ASP A 531 -51.90 47.14 -1.04
CA ASP A 531 -52.24 48.21 -1.98
C ASP A 531 -50.93 48.82 -2.47
N ASP A 532 -50.70 48.74 -3.78
CA ASP A 532 -49.43 49.14 -4.42
C ASP A 532 -49.15 50.64 -4.31
N ALA A 533 -50.12 51.46 -3.89
CA ALA A 533 -49.87 52.87 -3.58
C ALA A 533 -49.01 53.07 -2.31
N PHE A 534 -48.79 52.01 -1.51
CA PHE A 534 -48.03 52.05 -0.26
C PHE A 534 -46.85 51.06 -0.31
N GLY A 535 -45.76 51.39 0.37
CA GLY A 535 -44.56 50.53 0.42
C GLY A 535 -44.61 49.46 1.52
N PRO A 536 -43.96 48.29 1.33
CA PRO A 536 -43.77 47.33 2.40
C PRO A 536 -42.81 47.87 3.48
N ILE A 537 -42.92 47.31 4.69
CA ILE A 537 -42.10 47.69 5.84
C ILE A 537 -41.44 46.43 6.41
N GLU A 538 -40.13 46.47 6.61
CA GLU A 538 -39.36 45.45 7.33
C GLU A 538 -38.74 46.09 8.58
N ARG A 539 -38.90 45.45 9.74
CA ARG A 539 -38.43 46.00 11.02
C ARG A 539 -38.01 44.91 12.00
N SER A 540 -36.86 45.09 12.64
CA SER A 540 -36.46 44.26 13.79
C SER A 540 -37.23 44.67 15.06
N VAL A 541 -37.81 43.69 15.74
CA VAL A 541 -38.61 43.81 16.97
C VAL A 541 -37.98 42.96 18.06
N ARG A 542 -37.65 43.57 19.20
CA ARG A 542 -37.23 42.84 20.40
C ARG A 542 -38.43 42.56 21.29
N VAL A 543 -38.66 41.29 21.62
CA VAL A 543 -39.73 40.82 22.51
C VAL A 543 -39.10 40.42 23.84
N ASP A 544 -39.32 41.22 24.87
CA ASP A 544 -38.89 40.99 26.26
C ASP A 544 -40.05 41.09 27.27
N GLY A 545 -41.28 41.11 26.75
CA GLY A 545 -42.54 41.32 27.45
C GLY A 545 -43.69 41.43 26.44
N ASP A 546 -44.94 41.45 26.92
CA ASP A 546 -46.08 41.79 26.06
C ASP A 546 -45.87 43.18 25.46
N ALA A 547 -45.91 43.27 24.13
CA ALA A 547 -45.48 44.46 23.40
C ALA A 547 -46.51 44.90 22.35
N THR A 548 -46.46 46.18 22.00
CA THR A 548 -47.24 46.76 20.91
C THR A 548 -46.32 47.50 19.96
N VAL A 549 -46.41 47.18 18.66
CA VAL A 549 -45.57 47.77 17.61
C VAL A 549 -46.45 48.47 16.59
N ASP A 550 -46.14 49.74 16.33
CA ASP A 550 -46.82 50.54 15.31
C ASP A 550 -46.15 50.36 13.94
N VAL A 551 -46.98 50.11 12.94
CA VAL A 551 -46.64 50.04 11.51
C VAL A 551 -47.51 51.06 10.78
N GLU A 552 -46.90 52.10 10.21
CA GLU A 552 -47.58 53.12 9.44
C GLU A 552 -47.16 53.06 7.97
N PHE A 553 -48.10 52.69 7.10
CA PHE A 553 -47.92 52.71 5.66
C PHE A 553 -48.10 54.13 5.10
N THR A 554 -47.02 54.67 4.56
CA THR A 554 -47.00 55.96 3.85
C THR A 554 -47.21 55.77 2.36
N GLU A 555 -47.96 56.68 1.74
CA GLU A 555 -48.21 56.63 0.29
C GLU A 555 -46.89 56.91 -0.46
N GLN A 556 -46.56 56.06 -1.41
CA GLN A 556 -45.37 56.23 -2.25
C GLN A 556 -45.73 57.00 -3.52
N SER A 557 -44.91 57.99 -3.86
CA SER A 557 -45.00 58.66 -5.16
C SER A 557 -44.81 57.66 -6.30
N LEU A 558 -45.36 57.95 -7.50
CA LEU A 558 -45.17 57.09 -8.67
C LEU A 558 -43.70 56.72 -8.88
N ARG A 559 -42.81 57.70 -8.75
CA ARG A 559 -41.36 57.50 -8.84
C ARG A 559 -40.83 56.50 -7.81
N GLU A 560 -41.16 56.67 -6.53
CA GLU A 560 -40.69 55.75 -5.47
C GLU A 560 -41.15 54.31 -5.74
N ARG A 561 -42.38 54.13 -6.24
CA ARG A 561 -42.92 52.83 -6.60
C ARG A 561 -42.16 52.20 -7.76
N VAL A 562 -42.05 52.90 -8.90
CA VAL A 562 -41.48 52.34 -10.13
C VAL A 562 -39.95 52.31 -10.15
N CYS A 563 -39.28 53.05 -9.26
CA CYS A 563 -37.83 53.04 -9.12
C CYS A 563 -37.31 52.14 -7.99
N SER A 564 -38.19 51.56 -7.14
CA SER A 564 -37.80 50.74 -5.99
C SER A 564 -36.88 49.57 -6.35
N ASP A 565 -37.13 48.91 -7.48
CA ASP A 565 -36.34 47.79 -8.00
C ASP A 565 -35.24 48.19 -9.01
N THR A 566 -34.99 49.50 -9.18
CA THR A 566 -33.99 50.01 -10.14
C THR A 566 -32.73 50.45 -9.40
N ASP A 567 -31.68 49.62 -9.43
CA ASP A 567 -30.38 49.92 -8.80
C ASP A 567 -29.62 51.12 -9.42
N ALA A 568 -30.05 51.59 -10.59
CA ALA A 568 -29.38 52.66 -11.33
C ALA A 568 -30.06 54.01 -11.10
N ASP A 569 -29.26 55.03 -10.74
CA ASP A 569 -29.78 56.40 -10.58
C ASP A 569 -30.13 57.00 -11.94
N MET A 570 -31.42 56.93 -12.30
CA MET A 570 -31.91 57.45 -13.57
C MET A 570 -31.70 58.96 -13.72
N HIS A 571 -31.49 59.73 -12.63
CA HIS A 571 -31.16 61.15 -12.74
C HIS A 571 -29.81 61.37 -13.45
N GLU A 572 -28.84 60.49 -13.24
CA GLU A 572 -27.52 60.61 -13.88
C GLU A 572 -27.61 60.39 -15.39
N HIS A 573 -28.48 59.48 -15.82
CA HIS A 573 -28.69 59.13 -17.23
C HIS A 573 -29.66 60.06 -17.96
N LEU A 574 -30.50 60.80 -17.22
CA LEU A 574 -31.51 61.66 -17.80
C LEU A 574 -30.92 62.70 -18.75
N SER A 575 -29.75 63.27 -18.43
CA SER A 575 -29.12 64.29 -19.27
C SER A 575 -28.74 63.81 -20.68
N GLU A 576 -28.43 62.52 -20.84
CA GLU A 576 -28.09 61.90 -22.11
C GLU A 576 -29.35 61.50 -22.90
N LEU A 577 -30.38 61.03 -22.21
CA LEU A 577 -31.61 60.50 -22.81
C LEU A 577 -32.67 61.58 -23.08
N ARG A 578 -32.62 62.70 -22.34
CA ARG A 578 -33.56 63.82 -22.42
C ARG A 578 -33.79 64.31 -23.85
N PRO A 579 -32.77 64.56 -24.71
CA PRO A 579 -33.02 65.05 -26.07
C PRO A 579 -33.91 64.12 -26.90
N ARG A 580 -33.84 62.81 -26.65
CA ARG A 580 -34.67 61.82 -27.35
C ARG A 580 -36.09 61.75 -26.78
N LEU A 581 -36.24 61.89 -25.47
CA LEU A 581 -37.55 61.97 -24.82
C LEU A 581 -38.29 63.25 -25.23
N GLU A 582 -37.59 64.38 -25.27
CA GLU A 582 -38.12 65.65 -25.77
C GLU A 582 -38.57 65.54 -27.24
N GLU A 583 -37.76 64.93 -28.11
CA GLU A 583 -38.14 64.70 -29.52
C GLU A 583 -39.43 63.86 -29.63
N LEU A 584 -39.52 62.74 -28.89
CA LEU A 584 -40.73 61.91 -28.88
C LEU A 584 -41.94 62.66 -28.34
N PHE A 585 -41.76 63.47 -27.31
CA PHE A 585 -42.84 64.27 -26.72
C PHE A 585 -43.29 65.41 -27.63
N GLU A 586 -42.38 66.06 -28.35
CA GLU A 586 -42.71 67.09 -29.34
C GLU A 586 -43.51 66.49 -30.51
N ASP A 587 -43.18 65.27 -30.94
CA ASP A 587 -43.83 64.58 -32.05
C ASP A 587 -45.22 64.02 -31.67
N GLU A 588 -45.31 63.29 -30.56
CA GLU A 588 -46.50 62.53 -30.15
C GLU A 588 -47.34 63.24 -29.06
N GLY A 589 -46.82 64.31 -28.46
CA GLY A 589 -47.48 65.07 -27.38
C GLY A 589 -47.58 64.36 -26.04
N HIS A 590 -47.01 63.17 -25.92
CA HIS A 590 -46.84 62.38 -24.71
C HIS A 590 -45.68 61.39 -24.92
N VAL A 591 -45.17 60.80 -23.84
CA VAL A 591 -44.22 59.68 -23.93
C VAL A 591 -44.69 58.57 -23.00
N SER A 592 -44.68 57.33 -23.48
CA SER A 592 -45.14 56.17 -22.72
C SER A 592 -44.11 55.04 -22.74
N THR A 593 -44.12 54.19 -21.72
CA THR A 593 -43.34 52.92 -21.69
C THR A 593 -43.73 51.95 -22.81
N ALA A 594 -44.92 52.09 -23.40
CA ALA A 594 -45.33 51.33 -24.57
C ALA A 594 -44.58 51.75 -25.86
N MET A 595 -43.91 52.91 -25.86
CA MET A 595 -43.10 53.39 -26.98
C MET A 595 -41.70 52.76 -26.99
N ASP A 596 -41.02 52.83 -28.13
CA ASP A 596 -39.65 52.35 -28.26
C ASP A 596 -38.66 53.35 -27.62
N LEU A 597 -38.41 53.14 -26.32
CA LEU A 597 -37.54 53.99 -25.52
C LEU A 597 -36.08 53.48 -25.53
N PRO A 598 -35.08 54.38 -25.50
CA PRO A 598 -33.66 54.02 -25.56
C PRO A 598 -33.11 53.45 -24.24
N VAL A 599 -33.91 52.68 -23.49
CA VAL A 599 -33.53 51.99 -22.24
C VAL A 599 -34.17 50.60 -22.19
N ARG A 600 -33.71 49.77 -21.26
CA ARG A 600 -34.35 48.47 -21.01
C ARG A 600 -35.78 48.72 -20.52
N ALA A 601 -36.72 47.88 -20.95
CA ALA A 601 -38.12 47.98 -20.54
C ALA A 601 -38.31 48.06 -19.01
N SER A 602 -37.48 47.36 -18.22
CA SER A 602 -37.53 47.42 -16.75
C SER A 602 -37.10 48.76 -16.14
N HIS A 603 -36.37 49.61 -16.87
CA HIS A 603 -35.91 50.92 -16.42
C HIS A 603 -36.75 52.07 -16.99
N ALA A 604 -37.57 51.78 -18.01
CA ALA A 604 -38.39 52.77 -18.70
C ALA A 604 -39.41 53.47 -17.77
N PRO A 605 -40.17 52.76 -16.90
CA PRO A 605 -41.05 53.39 -15.92
C PRO A 605 -40.32 54.40 -15.02
N CYS A 606 -39.19 53.99 -14.43
CA CYS A 606 -38.39 54.84 -13.55
C CYS A 606 -37.81 56.05 -14.30
N LEU A 607 -37.28 55.85 -15.51
CA LEU A 607 -36.77 56.94 -16.36
C LEU A 607 -37.85 57.98 -16.63
N LEU A 608 -39.05 57.55 -17.01
CA LEU A 608 -40.16 58.45 -17.34
C LEU A 608 -40.67 59.20 -16.11
N ALA A 609 -40.79 58.54 -14.95
CA ALA A 609 -41.19 59.19 -13.71
C ALA A 609 -40.16 60.25 -13.26
N VAL A 610 -38.86 59.94 -13.35
CA VAL A 610 -37.77 60.89 -13.05
C VAL A 610 -37.76 62.05 -14.05
N TRP A 611 -37.97 61.78 -15.33
CA TRP A 611 -38.03 62.82 -16.37
C TRP A 611 -39.21 63.77 -16.15
N ALA A 612 -40.40 63.24 -15.87
CA ALA A 612 -41.60 64.04 -15.62
C ALA A 612 -41.40 64.98 -14.42
N GLU A 613 -40.87 64.47 -13.31
CA GLU A 613 -40.56 65.28 -12.13
C GLU A 613 -39.53 66.37 -12.43
N ALA A 614 -38.46 66.03 -13.18
CA ALA A 614 -37.37 66.95 -13.47
C ALA A 614 -37.78 68.11 -14.41
N ASP A 615 -38.64 67.82 -15.39
CA ASP A 615 -39.00 68.78 -16.44
C ASP A 615 -40.40 69.39 -16.22
N GLY A 616 -41.09 69.02 -15.14
CA GLY A 616 -42.37 69.59 -14.71
C GLY A 616 -43.58 69.08 -15.50
N TYR A 617 -43.49 67.88 -16.06
CA TYR A 617 -44.62 67.18 -16.67
C TYR A 617 -45.35 66.33 -15.63
N ASP A 618 -46.60 65.97 -15.92
CA ASP A 618 -47.34 65.00 -15.12
C ASP A 618 -47.08 63.58 -15.64
N ALA A 619 -47.00 62.61 -14.71
CA ALA A 619 -46.85 61.19 -15.04
C ALA A 619 -47.91 60.36 -14.31
N THR A 620 -48.45 59.37 -14.99
CA THR A 620 -49.44 58.45 -14.45
C THR A 620 -49.20 57.04 -14.98
N GLU A 621 -49.64 56.05 -14.20
CA GLU A 621 -49.68 54.66 -14.61
C GLU A 621 -51.04 54.34 -15.25
N THR A 622 -51.06 53.57 -16.33
CA THR A 622 -52.27 53.09 -17.00
C THR A 622 -52.78 51.81 -16.37
N ASP A 623 -54.02 51.42 -16.70
CA ASP A 623 -54.61 50.16 -16.26
C ASP A 623 -53.81 48.93 -16.78
N ASP A 624 -53.00 49.09 -17.84
CA ASP A 624 -52.14 48.06 -18.41
C ASP A 624 -50.72 48.04 -17.79
N GLY A 625 -50.45 48.89 -16.80
CA GLY A 625 -49.15 49.01 -16.11
C GLY A 625 -48.11 49.86 -16.85
N ASP A 626 -48.52 50.60 -17.88
CA ASP A 626 -47.62 51.52 -18.60
C ASP A 626 -47.53 52.87 -17.90
N VAL A 627 -46.33 53.45 -17.82
CA VAL A 627 -46.15 54.83 -17.35
C VAL A 627 -46.24 55.78 -18.54
N VAL A 628 -47.10 56.80 -18.42
CA VAL A 628 -47.34 57.83 -19.43
C VAL A 628 -47.02 59.21 -18.85
N VAL A 629 -46.13 59.93 -19.54
CA VAL A 629 -45.77 61.34 -19.26
C VAL A 629 -46.52 62.24 -20.22
N PHE A 630 -47.21 63.26 -19.70
CA PHE A 630 -48.04 64.16 -20.48
C PHE A 630 -48.00 65.60 -19.95
N ASP A 631 -48.36 66.57 -20.80
CA ASP A 631 -48.54 67.97 -20.41
C ASP A 631 -49.98 68.17 -19.94
N ARG A 632 -50.17 68.40 -18.63
CA ARG A 632 -51.49 68.61 -18.04
C ARG A 632 -52.18 69.86 -18.56
N ASP A 633 -51.45 70.96 -18.79
CA ASP A 633 -52.04 72.18 -19.36
C ASP A 633 -52.55 71.91 -20.78
N ARG A 634 -51.87 71.06 -21.54
CA ARG A 634 -52.33 70.61 -22.85
C ARG A 634 -53.59 69.77 -22.75
N LEU A 635 -53.60 68.77 -21.85
CA LEU A 635 -54.77 67.92 -21.61
C LEU A 635 -55.99 68.77 -21.21
N GLU A 636 -55.80 69.75 -20.32
CA GLU A 636 -56.86 70.68 -19.90
C GLU A 636 -57.37 71.53 -21.07
N ARG A 637 -56.48 72.05 -21.94
CA ARG A 637 -56.87 72.78 -23.15
C ARG A 637 -57.63 71.91 -24.15
N GLU A 638 -57.21 70.66 -24.34
CA GLU A 638 -57.88 69.69 -25.22
C GLU A 638 -59.29 69.39 -24.72
N LEU A 639 -59.42 69.07 -23.43
CA LEU A 639 -60.71 68.83 -22.78
C LEU A 639 -61.61 70.07 -22.80
N THR A 640 -61.08 71.25 -22.53
CA THR A 640 -61.83 72.51 -22.61
C THR A 640 -62.32 72.78 -24.04
N ASN A 641 -61.52 72.49 -25.05
CA ASN A 641 -61.94 72.63 -26.46
C ASN A 641 -63.03 71.63 -26.84
N VAL A 642 -62.98 70.40 -26.32
CA VAL A 642 -64.04 69.40 -26.48
C VAL A 642 -65.35 69.93 -25.88
N VAL A 643 -65.30 70.36 -24.62
CA VAL A 643 -66.45 70.94 -23.90
C VAL A 643 -67.03 72.14 -24.64
N ARG A 644 -66.18 73.02 -25.19
CA ARG A 644 -66.62 74.29 -25.77
C ARG A 644 -67.14 74.19 -27.21
N TYR A 645 -66.60 73.26 -28.00
CA TYR A 645 -66.84 73.23 -29.45
C TYR A 645 -67.40 71.90 -29.96
N ASN A 646 -67.36 70.84 -29.16
CA ASN A 646 -67.71 69.48 -29.59
C ASN A 646 -68.74 68.80 -28.68
N LEU A 647 -69.25 69.47 -27.64
CA LEU A 647 -70.41 69.05 -26.86
C LEU A 647 -71.52 70.11 -26.93
N GLU A 648 -72.74 69.68 -27.25
CA GLU A 648 -73.96 70.48 -27.06
C GLU A 648 -74.61 70.22 -25.69
N PRO A 649 -75.41 71.15 -25.13
CA PRO A 649 -76.09 70.93 -23.85
C PRO A 649 -76.98 69.68 -23.86
N GLY A 650 -76.79 68.78 -22.89
CA GLY A 650 -77.48 67.50 -22.80
C GLY A 650 -76.92 66.38 -23.69
N GLU A 651 -75.81 66.62 -24.39
CA GLU A 651 -75.06 65.59 -25.12
C GLU A 651 -74.05 64.90 -24.19
N ARG A 652 -73.83 63.60 -24.43
CA ARG A 652 -72.87 62.77 -23.69
C ARG A 652 -71.78 62.27 -24.62
N LEU A 653 -70.54 62.44 -24.22
CA LEU A 653 -69.38 61.91 -24.93
C LEU A 653 -68.69 60.85 -24.07
N SER A 654 -68.57 59.63 -24.59
CA SER A 654 -67.91 58.54 -23.87
C SER A 654 -66.41 58.83 -23.67
N PHE A 655 -65.82 58.31 -22.59
CA PHE A 655 -64.36 58.41 -22.39
C PHE A 655 -63.59 57.76 -23.55
N ASP A 656 -64.08 56.64 -24.09
CA ASP A 656 -63.45 55.98 -25.24
C ASP A 656 -63.44 56.85 -26.50
N ASP A 657 -64.53 57.59 -26.78
CA ASP A 657 -64.59 58.52 -27.91
C ASP A 657 -63.75 59.78 -27.65
N LEU A 658 -63.66 60.21 -26.40
CA LEU A 658 -62.84 61.34 -25.97
C LEU A 658 -61.35 61.03 -26.14
N GLU A 659 -60.91 59.87 -25.65
CA GLU A 659 -59.55 59.35 -25.80
C GLU A 659 -59.19 59.14 -27.28
N ARG A 660 -60.07 58.52 -28.08
CA ARG A 660 -59.74 58.17 -29.48
C ARG A 660 -59.67 59.37 -30.42
N ASN A 661 -60.53 60.37 -30.23
CA ASN A 661 -60.72 61.41 -31.25
C ASN A 661 -60.21 62.80 -30.82
N PHE A 662 -59.96 63.03 -29.53
CA PHE A 662 -59.70 64.38 -29.02
C PHE A 662 -58.49 64.51 -28.11
N LEU A 663 -58.10 63.45 -27.39
CA LEU A 663 -56.93 63.49 -26.53
C LEU A 663 -55.67 63.07 -27.28
N THR A 664 -54.59 63.80 -27.03
CA THR A 664 -53.26 63.42 -27.53
C THR A 664 -52.63 62.33 -26.67
N ALA A 665 -52.83 62.35 -25.35
CA ALA A 665 -52.19 61.43 -24.41
C ALA A 665 -53.17 60.32 -23.93
N PRO A 666 -52.75 59.04 -23.91
CA PRO A 666 -53.54 57.93 -23.40
C PRO A 666 -53.48 57.90 -21.87
N VAL A 667 -54.19 58.83 -21.22
CA VAL A 667 -54.26 58.93 -19.76
C VAL A 667 -55.44 58.14 -19.18
N PRO A 668 -55.33 57.59 -17.96
CA PRO A 668 -56.43 56.88 -17.31
C PRO A 668 -57.66 57.77 -17.13
N ARG A 669 -58.84 57.15 -17.13
CA ARG A 669 -60.11 57.84 -16.89
C ARG A 669 -60.15 58.57 -15.55
N SER A 670 -59.39 58.12 -14.53
CA SER A 670 -59.24 58.83 -13.25
C SER A 670 -58.60 60.21 -13.43
N VAL A 671 -57.56 60.31 -14.27
CA VAL A 671 -56.89 61.57 -14.63
C VAL A 671 -57.81 62.47 -15.44
N ILE A 672 -58.51 61.92 -16.44
CA ILE A 672 -59.48 62.67 -17.24
C ILE A 672 -60.57 63.26 -16.33
N ARG A 673 -61.11 62.46 -15.40
CA ARG A 673 -62.12 62.93 -14.43
C ARG A 673 -61.58 64.02 -13.52
N ALA A 674 -60.33 63.91 -13.07
CA ALA A 674 -59.70 64.93 -12.24
C ALA A 674 -59.59 66.26 -12.98
N VAL A 675 -59.07 66.26 -14.22
CA VAL A 675 -58.96 67.48 -15.03
C VAL A 675 -60.33 68.04 -15.41
N ILE A 676 -61.33 67.20 -15.68
CA ILE A 676 -62.70 67.66 -15.95
C ILE A 676 -63.35 68.25 -14.70
N ALA A 677 -63.05 67.74 -13.49
CA ALA A 677 -63.53 68.36 -12.27
C ALA A 677 -63.02 69.80 -12.16
N ASP A 678 -61.76 70.05 -12.53
CA ASP A 678 -61.17 71.39 -12.57
C ASP A 678 -61.84 72.28 -13.65
N VAL A 679 -62.05 71.76 -14.87
CA VAL A 679 -62.71 72.49 -15.99
C VAL A 679 -64.21 72.72 -15.74
N GLY A 680 -64.87 71.79 -15.04
CA GLY A 680 -66.30 71.80 -14.76
C GLY A 680 -66.73 72.96 -13.85
N GLU A 681 -65.82 73.46 -13.02
CA GLU A 681 -66.06 74.65 -12.19
C GLU A 681 -66.35 75.91 -13.03
N GLU A 682 -65.85 75.98 -14.27
CA GLU A 682 -66.06 77.12 -15.17
C GLU A 682 -67.10 76.87 -16.29
N HIS A 683 -67.33 75.60 -16.66
CA HIS A 683 -68.09 75.25 -17.88
C HIS A 683 -69.33 74.35 -17.68
N SER A 684 -69.74 74.05 -16.44
CA SER A 684 -70.95 73.24 -16.13
C SER A 684 -70.93 71.85 -16.78
N VAL A 685 -69.80 71.15 -16.65
CA VAL A 685 -69.61 69.77 -17.13
C VAL A 685 -69.47 68.85 -15.94
N THR A 686 -70.11 67.68 -16.01
CA THR A 686 -69.96 66.63 -15.02
C THR A 686 -69.49 65.33 -15.66
N THR A 687 -68.92 64.44 -14.85
CA THR A 687 -68.56 63.08 -15.26
C THR A 687 -69.58 62.11 -14.69
N SER A 688 -70.18 61.28 -15.54
CA SER A 688 -71.22 60.33 -15.15
C SER A 688 -70.93 58.95 -15.75
N GLY A 689 -70.55 58.00 -14.88
CA GLY A 689 -70.16 56.66 -15.30
C GLY A 689 -68.93 56.67 -16.22
N ASP A 690 -69.13 56.32 -17.48
CA ASP A 690 -68.14 56.19 -18.54
C ASP A 690 -68.13 57.35 -19.55
N ALA A 691 -68.79 58.47 -19.24
CA ALA A 691 -68.93 59.61 -20.14
C ALA A 691 -68.81 60.97 -19.43
N ILE A 692 -68.62 62.00 -20.25
CA ILE A 692 -68.67 63.41 -19.87
C ILE A 692 -69.98 64.00 -20.41
N GLU A 693 -70.61 64.88 -19.63
CA GLU A 693 -71.92 65.45 -19.95
C GLU A 693 -71.93 66.94 -19.64
N LEU A 694 -72.33 67.76 -20.62
CA LEU A 694 -72.53 69.19 -20.46
C LEU A 694 -73.95 69.45 -19.97
N GLU A 695 -74.09 70.05 -18.79
CA GLU A 695 -75.38 70.31 -18.12
C GLU A 695 -76.21 71.42 -18.77
#